data_AF-A0A5B8WDJ8-F1
#
_entry.id   AF-A0A5B8WDJ8-F1
#
_cell.length_a   1.000
_cell.length_b   1.000
_cell.length_c   1.000
_cell.angle_alpha   90.00
_cell.angle_beta   90.00
_cell.angle_gamma   90.00
#
_symmetry.space_group_name_H-M   'P 1'
#
loop_
_entity.id
_entity.type
_entity.pdbx_description
1 polymer ?
#
loop_
_entity_poly.entity_id
_entity_poly.type
_entity_poly.pdbx_seq_one_letter_code
_entity_poly.pdbx_strand_id
1 'polypeptide(L)'
;MIEQTGIYKINAIRRWYISYQLLADVFFAAAISLLSIALLKYLFKVPVLWVLPLFVLCLAIFIFIHRVWKTSDVLIAKFLDQQYPELEESSGLILKPASELNLLETLQLQKVETQLQVVPQWHNSFLKRAKLALLLLLFSFGLTWVLNKPSATNQSLRGKALSTKNNAIPEKVLPQISSVNVMVHPPTYTGKQLRSQDKFTLNVEDGATVSWKIATNIAVKQVALLFNDKETINLKNINPDKTVWQIEKLINKPGFYQVKVDGKLSDLYQVQVITDQPPVIHIKSPKQYTYIDAGEAQKVNIDATVNDDYGVANALVFATVAKGSGEAVKFKEYKLNFSTSFSSHLPQYSLQKLISLPALNMEPGDELYFYIQATDTHQQQSRTDVYTVSIQDTAQLLSMDGMLSGVNQKPEFFRSERQIILDTEKLLKDKDSITTVKFNDRSNDLGVDQKLLRLRYGKFLGEESESDINPADVKDDPVGDIKNYGNAAVILDKYTDKHDNAEDAQFFDPELKKQLKATLTEMWKAELQLRLYKPQDALPFEYKALRLLKDLQQKSRMYVAKTSYNPPALKLEKRLSGDLSKINQPINKSDVKPGTDQYENLKKAVQVLAQLKVAPKMTVADEHVLALANQQLSSKASAQPGSYLSALSAMRRILSKPGKIKPGDIPLVERAIQKTLIPVDRMPVATQSPADLGLSQQYYKNLNRLNR
;
A
#
# COMPACT_ATOMS: atom_id res chain seq x y z
N MET A 1 4.42 51.87 -12.00
CA MET A 1 3.58 51.83 -10.76
C MET A 1 2.63 50.63 -10.71
N ILE A 2 2.43 49.85 -11.78
CA ILE A 2 1.48 48.72 -11.80
C ILE A 2 2.04 47.49 -11.05
N GLU A 3 3.35 47.20 -11.20
CA GLU A 3 4.04 46.05 -10.57
C GLU A 3 3.88 45.94 -9.03
N GLN A 4 3.70 47.06 -8.33
CA GLN A 4 3.55 47.05 -6.87
C GLN A 4 2.14 46.66 -6.40
N THR A 5 1.15 46.70 -7.31
CA THR A 5 -0.26 46.47 -6.96
C THR A 5 -0.59 44.99 -6.79
N GLY A 6 -0.02 44.11 -7.64
CA GLY A 6 -0.22 42.67 -7.56
C GLY A 6 0.37 42.06 -6.28
N ILE A 7 1.61 42.43 -5.94
CA ILE A 7 2.29 41.98 -4.72
C ILE A 7 1.54 42.45 -3.47
N TYR A 8 1.06 43.70 -3.45
CA TYR A 8 0.25 44.22 -2.35
C TYR A 8 -1.04 43.42 -2.16
N LYS A 9 -1.70 43.04 -3.25
CA LYS A 9 -2.94 42.24 -3.21
C LYS A 9 -2.69 40.83 -2.66
N ILE A 10 -1.64 40.14 -3.10
CA ILE A 10 -1.24 38.82 -2.59
C ILE A 10 -0.91 38.90 -1.09
N ASN A 11 -0.17 39.93 -0.68
CA ASN A 11 0.13 40.18 0.73
C ASN A 11 -1.12 40.46 1.58
N ALA A 12 -2.09 41.20 1.06
CA ALA A 12 -3.36 41.43 1.74
C ALA A 12 -4.14 40.11 1.93
N ILE A 13 -4.21 39.27 0.90
CA ILE A 13 -4.88 37.96 0.97
C ILE A 13 -4.16 37.04 1.96
N ARG A 14 -2.82 37.06 1.98
CA ARG A 14 -2.01 36.33 2.95
C ARG A 14 -2.32 36.74 4.39
N ARG A 15 -2.42 38.05 4.67
CA ARG A 15 -2.77 38.54 6.02
C ARG A 15 -4.15 38.04 6.46
N TRP A 16 -5.12 38.03 5.55
CA TRP A 16 -6.44 37.47 5.83
C TRP A 16 -6.39 35.96 6.09
N TYR A 17 -5.66 35.21 5.28
CA TYR A 17 -5.44 33.78 5.50
C TYR A 17 -4.83 33.51 6.89
N ILE A 18 -3.74 34.21 7.24
CA ILE A 18 -3.08 34.08 8.55
C ILE A 18 -4.05 34.41 9.68
N SER A 19 -4.82 35.50 9.55
CA SER A 19 -5.81 35.92 10.55
C SER A 19 -6.89 34.87 10.79
N TYR A 20 -7.41 34.24 9.72
CA TYR A 20 -8.41 33.17 9.85
C TYR A 20 -7.85 31.88 10.46
N GLN A 21 -6.59 31.54 10.17
CA GLN A 21 -5.94 30.39 10.79
C GLN A 21 -5.66 30.63 12.28
N LEU A 22 -5.18 31.81 12.65
CA LEU A 22 -5.00 32.19 14.06
C LEU A 22 -6.33 32.18 14.82
N LEU A 23 -7.40 32.69 14.21
CA LEU A 23 -8.75 32.64 14.79
C LEU A 23 -9.21 31.18 15.00
N ALA A 24 -8.94 30.29 14.05
CA ALA A 24 -9.26 28.87 14.20
C ALA A 24 -8.47 28.23 15.33
N ASP A 25 -7.16 28.51 15.45
CA ASP A 25 -6.31 28.00 16.53
C ASP A 25 -6.77 28.48 17.90
N VAL A 26 -7.23 29.73 18.01
CA VAL A 26 -7.86 30.27 19.23
C VAL A 26 -9.11 29.48 19.60
N PHE A 27 -10.02 29.21 18.64
CA PHE A 27 -11.23 28.43 18.92
C PHE A 27 -10.93 26.98 19.30
N PHE A 28 -9.95 26.33 18.65
CA PHE A 28 -9.53 24.98 19.02
C PHE A 28 -8.90 24.93 20.41
N ALA A 29 -8.01 25.86 20.74
CA ALA A 29 -7.42 25.95 22.07
C ALA A 29 -8.48 26.17 23.15
N ALA A 30 -9.48 27.03 22.89
CA ALA A 30 -10.60 27.27 23.80
C ALA A 30 -11.49 26.02 23.95
N ALA A 31 -11.80 25.32 22.86
CA ALA A 31 -12.61 24.10 22.91
C ALA A 31 -11.92 22.98 23.72
N ILE A 32 -10.63 22.74 23.47
CA ILE A 32 -9.84 21.70 24.13
C ILE A 32 -9.62 22.03 25.59
N SER A 33 -9.30 23.29 25.92
CA SER A 33 -9.13 23.68 27.33
C SER A 33 -10.43 23.51 28.13
N LEU A 34 -11.57 23.94 27.60
CA LEU A 34 -12.88 23.73 28.23
C LEU A 34 -13.20 22.25 28.48
N LEU A 35 -13.00 21.38 27.48
CA LEU A 35 -13.23 19.94 27.62
C LEU A 35 -12.28 19.31 28.65
N SER A 36 -11.00 19.67 28.59
CA SER A 36 -9.97 19.12 29.48
C SER A 36 -10.21 19.50 30.93
N ILE A 37 -10.60 20.76 31.21
CA ILE A 37 -10.94 21.16 32.58
C ILE A 37 -12.26 20.53 33.03
N ALA A 38 -13.26 20.39 32.16
CA ALA A 38 -14.49 19.70 32.52
C ALA A 38 -14.20 18.24 32.95
N LEU A 39 -13.32 17.55 32.22
CA LEU A 39 -12.86 16.21 32.55
C LEU A 39 -12.02 16.18 33.84
N LEU A 40 -11.06 17.10 34.01
CA LEU A 40 -10.23 17.19 35.22
C LEU A 40 -11.05 17.56 36.46
N LYS A 41 -12.08 18.40 36.31
CA LYS A 41 -13.05 18.69 37.37
C LYS A 41 -13.82 17.44 37.76
N TYR A 42 -14.24 16.63 36.79
CA TYR A 42 -14.95 15.38 37.03
C TYR A 42 -14.07 14.33 37.73
N LEU A 43 -12.83 14.15 37.29
CA LEU A 43 -11.91 13.13 37.82
C LEU A 43 -11.20 13.54 39.13
N PHE A 44 -10.76 14.80 39.22
CA PHE A 44 -9.83 15.27 40.26
C PHE A 44 -10.33 16.50 41.03
N LYS A 45 -11.56 16.99 40.78
CA LYS A 45 -12.15 18.17 41.43
C LYS A 45 -11.30 19.46 41.33
N VAL A 46 -10.56 19.60 40.23
CA VAL A 46 -9.72 20.78 39.95
C VAL A 46 -10.60 22.05 39.81
N PRO A 47 -10.17 23.20 40.34
CA PRO A 47 -10.92 24.45 40.20
C PRO A 47 -10.91 24.97 38.75
N VAL A 48 -11.99 25.65 38.35
CA VAL A 48 -12.19 26.16 36.97
C VAL A 48 -11.18 27.25 36.58
N LEU A 49 -10.46 27.83 37.55
CA LEU A 49 -9.39 28.82 37.32
C LEU A 49 -8.26 28.30 36.41
N TRP A 50 -8.07 26.97 36.34
CA TRP A 50 -7.05 26.34 35.47
C TRP A 50 -7.39 26.35 33.97
N VAL A 51 -8.59 26.80 33.57
CA VAL A 51 -8.94 26.93 32.14
C VAL A 51 -8.02 27.91 31.43
N LEU A 52 -7.73 29.05 32.05
CA LEU A 52 -6.89 30.10 31.46
C LEU A 52 -5.44 29.65 31.20
N PRO A 53 -4.70 29.08 32.17
CA PRO A 53 -3.34 28.61 31.90
C PRO A 53 -3.32 27.46 30.89
N LEU A 54 -4.31 26.54 30.90
CA LEU A 54 -4.36 25.47 29.91
C LEU A 54 -4.68 26.00 28.51
N PHE A 55 -5.56 27.00 28.40
CA PHE A 55 -5.84 27.67 27.14
C PHE A 55 -4.58 28.32 26.55
N VAL A 56 -3.82 29.07 27.36
CA VAL A 56 -2.57 29.71 26.92
C VAL A 56 -1.55 28.66 26.47
N LEU A 57 -1.43 27.54 27.21
CA LEU A 57 -0.54 26.44 26.84
C LEU A 57 -0.94 25.80 25.51
N CYS A 58 -2.22 25.43 25.35
CA CYS A 58 -2.72 24.85 24.10
C CYS A 58 -2.56 25.81 22.93
N LEU A 59 -2.85 27.10 23.12
CA LEU A 59 -2.69 28.12 22.09
C LEU A 59 -1.22 28.25 21.66
N ALA A 60 -0.28 28.30 22.61
CA ALA A 60 1.15 28.34 22.32
C ALA A 60 1.61 27.12 21.52
N ILE A 61 1.12 25.92 21.88
CA ILE A 61 1.40 24.68 21.16
C ILE A 61 0.86 24.75 19.72
N PHE A 62 -0.39 25.19 19.52
CA PHE A 62 -0.96 25.30 18.17
C PHE A 62 -0.21 26.31 17.30
N ILE A 63 0.10 27.48 17.84
CA ILE A 63 0.89 28.50 17.14
C ILE A 63 2.28 27.95 16.75
N PHE A 64 2.91 27.16 17.64
CA PHE A 64 4.22 26.56 17.40
C PHE A 64 4.20 25.42 16.37
N ILE A 65 3.14 24.60 16.35
CA ILE A 65 2.99 23.48 15.40
C ILE A 65 2.60 24.00 14.01
N HIS A 66 1.57 24.83 13.91
CA HIS A 66 1.05 25.29 12.63
C HIS A 66 1.95 26.34 11.96
N ARG A 67 2.77 27.06 12.74
CA ARG A 67 3.75 28.06 12.25
C ARG A 67 3.17 28.96 11.15
N VAL A 68 1.94 29.42 11.35
CA VAL A 68 1.14 30.15 10.33
C VAL A 68 1.88 31.40 9.80
N TRP A 69 2.77 31.98 10.60
CA TRP A 69 3.67 33.08 10.24
C TRP A 69 4.63 32.76 9.08
N LYS A 70 4.95 31.48 8.84
CA LYS A 70 5.85 31.01 7.77
C LYS A 70 5.15 30.77 6.43
N THR A 71 3.84 30.98 6.32
CA THR A 71 3.15 30.84 5.03
C THR A 71 3.77 31.78 3.99
N SER A 72 4.25 31.25 2.88
CA SER A 72 4.90 32.02 1.81
C SER A 72 3.88 32.59 0.82
N ASP A 73 4.25 33.68 0.14
CA ASP A 73 3.41 34.31 -0.88
C ASP A 73 3.17 33.36 -2.08
N VAL A 74 4.13 32.45 -2.33
CA VAL A 74 4.04 31.38 -3.35
C VAL A 74 2.86 30.44 -3.09
N LEU A 75 2.55 30.12 -1.82
CA LEU A 75 1.41 29.27 -1.50
C LEU A 75 0.07 29.97 -1.77
N ILE A 76 0.02 31.29 -1.55
CA ILE A 76 -1.16 32.09 -1.86
C ILE A 76 -1.34 32.24 -3.37
N ALA A 77 -0.26 32.43 -4.13
CA ALA A 77 -0.29 32.40 -5.59
C ALA A 77 -0.88 31.07 -6.12
N LYS A 78 -0.35 29.92 -5.68
CA LYS A 78 -0.90 28.60 -6.06
C LYS A 78 -2.38 28.43 -5.68
N PHE A 79 -2.81 28.96 -4.54
CA PHE A 79 -4.22 28.93 -4.15
C PHE A 79 -5.09 29.75 -5.11
N LEU A 80 -4.62 30.93 -5.51
CA LEU A 80 -5.33 31.79 -6.45
C LEU A 80 -5.45 31.13 -7.82
N ASP A 81 -4.38 30.52 -8.31
CA ASP A 81 -4.35 29.78 -9.57
C ASP A 81 -5.37 28.63 -9.61
N GLN A 82 -5.50 27.89 -8.49
CA GLN A 82 -6.46 26.79 -8.39
C GLN A 82 -7.92 27.26 -8.28
N GLN A 83 -8.16 28.43 -7.68
CA GLN A 83 -9.51 28.90 -7.38
C GLN A 83 -10.10 29.78 -8.49
N TYR A 84 -9.24 30.45 -9.28
CA TYR A 84 -9.62 31.38 -10.33
C TYR A 84 -8.98 30.97 -11.67
N PRO A 85 -9.71 30.24 -12.53
CA PRO A 85 -9.22 29.83 -13.85
C PRO A 85 -8.78 31.00 -14.74
N GLU A 86 -9.32 32.20 -14.51
CA GLU A 86 -8.99 33.45 -15.21
C GLU A 86 -7.53 33.89 -15.01
N LEU A 87 -6.85 33.37 -13.98
CA LEU A 87 -5.43 33.64 -13.72
C LEU A 87 -4.49 32.68 -14.49
N GLU A 88 -5.02 31.70 -15.22
CA GLU A 88 -4.29 30.79 -16.13
C GLU A 88 -3.02 30.17 -15.50
N GLU A 89 -3.11 29.78 -14.22
CA GLU A 89 -1.99 29.24 -13.42
C GLU A 89 -0.70 30.10 -13.45
N SER A 90 -0.86 31.41 -13.65
CA SER A 90 0.23 32.35 -13.91
C SER A 90 0.43 33.37 -12.79
N SER A 91 -0.27 33.27 -11.66
CA SER A 91 -0.14 34.23 -10.55
C SER A 91 1.24 34.23 -9.87
N GLY A 92 2.01 33.14 -10.04
CA GLY A 92 3.40 33.05 -9.58
C GLY A 92 4.36 34.03 -10.27
N LEU A 93 4.01 34.53 -11.48
CA LEU A 93 4.83 35.50 -12.21
C LEU A 93 4.96 36.84 -11.47
N ILE A 94 3.94 37.21 -10.67
CA ILE A 94 3.91 38.45 -9.88
C ILE A 94 4.99 38.44 -8.78
N LEU A 95 5.45 37.26 -8.37
CA LEU A 95 6.47 37.10 -7.32
C LEU A 95 7.89 37.10 -7.87
N LYS A 96 8.08 37.03 -9.20
CA LYS A 96 9.40 37.04 -9.83
C LYS A 96 9.91 38.48 -10.00
N PRO A 97 11.24 38.74 -9.89
CA PRO A 97 11.80 40.03 -10.24
C PRO A 97 11.60 40.35 -11.73
N ALA A 98 11.25 41.61 -12.05
CA ALA A 98 11.01 42.04 -13.42
C ALA A 98 12.20 41.82 -14.38
N SER A 99 13.43 41.76 -13.84
CA SER A 99 14.65 41.49 -14.60
C SER A 99 14.82 40.05 -15.08
N GLU A 100 14.05 39.10 -14.54
CA GLU A 100 14.12 37.68 -14.87
C GLU A 100 12.99 37.22 -15.82
N LEU A 101 12.07 38.13 -16.18
CA LEU A 101 10.90 37.82 -17.00
C LEU A 101 11.23 37.90 -18.49
N ASN A 102 10.87 36.87 -19.25
CA ASN A 102 10.91 36.88 -20.71
C ASN A 102 9.71 37.68 -21.29
N LEU A 103 9.78 38.11 -22.55
CA LEU A 103 8.76 38.91 -23.23
C LEU A 103 7.35 38.32 -23.12
N LEU A 104 7.20 37.00 -23.24
CA LEU A 104 5.92 36.32 -23.06
C LEU A 104 5.43 36.35 -21.61
N GLU A 105 6.34 36.20 -20.63
CA GLU A 105 6.01 36.28 -19.21
C GLU A 105 5.58 37.71 -18.83
N THR A 106 6.19 38.74 -19.42
CA THR A 106 5.79 40.15 -19.22
C THR A 106 4.38 40.44 -19.74
N LEU A 107 4.04 39.94 -20.93
CA LEU A 107 2.69 40.07 -21.48
C LEU A 107 1.65 39.32 -20.64
N GLN A 108 1.99 38.10 -20.19
CA GLN A 108 1.12 37.33 -19.31
C GLN A 108 0.95 37.99 -17.95
N LEU A 109 2.01 38.57 -17.37
CA LEU A 109 1.94 39.32 -16.11
C LEU A 109 0.98 40.51 -16.23
N GLN A 110 1.04 41.27 -17.33
CA GLN A 110 0.14 42.40 -17.55
C GLN A 110 -1.34 41.96 -17.61
N LYS A 111 -1.63 40.81 -18.25
CA LYS A 111 -2.97 40.22 -18.28
C LYS A 111 -3.42 39.76 -16.88
N VAL A 112 -2.57 39.03 -16.17
CA VAL A 112 -2.86 38.48 -14.84
C VAL A 112 -3.07 39.58 -13.81
N GLU A 113 -2.29 40.67 -13.84
CA GLU A 113 -2.46 41.81 -12.93
C GLU A 113 -3.83 42.48 -13.07
N THR A 114 -4.34 42.62 -14.30
CA THR A 114 -5.68 43.19 -14.52
C THR A 114 -6.79 42.31 -13.96
N GLN A 115 -6.67 40.98 -14.11
CA GLN A 115 -7.63 40.02 -13.57
C GLN A 115 -7.54 39.92 -12.04
N LEU A 116 -6.34 40.01 -11.47
CA LEU A 116 -6.12 39.94 -10.04
C LEU A 116 -6.77 41.11 -9.27
N GLN A 117 -6.98 42.26 -9.91
CA GLN A 117 -7.68 43.39 -9.28
C GLN A 117 -9.14 43.06 -8.93
N VAL A 118 -9.81 42.29 -9.80
CA VAL A 118 -11.21 41.88 -9.67
C VAL A 118 -11.38 40.79 -8.59
N VAL A 119 -10.32 40.04 -8.30
CA VAL A 119 -10.35 39.00 -7.26
C VAL A 119 -10.60 39.61 -5.87
N PRO A 120 -11.60 39.12 -5.12
CA PRO A 120 -11.88 39.61 -3.77
C PRO A 120 -10.72 39.28 -2.82
N GLN A 121 -10.43 40.18 -1.88
CA GLN A 121 -9.38 39.94 -0.88
C GLN A 121 -9.80 38.87 0.18
N TRP A 122 -11.10 38.64 0.32
CA TRP A 122 -11.69 37.67 1.25
C TRP A 122 -12.21 36.43 0.52
N HIS A 123 -11.84 35.27 1.05
CA HIS A 123 -12.22 33.98 0.49
C HIS A 123 -12.91 33.11 1.54
N ASN A 124 -14.16 32.70 1.26
CA ASN A 124 -14.96 31.85 2.16
C ASN A 124 -14.31 30.48 2.43
N SER A 125 -13.45 30.01 1.54
CA SER A 125 -12.69 28.77 1.71
C SER A 125 -11.78 28.80 2.94
N PHE A 126 -11.23 29.96 3.31
CA PHE A 126 -10.37 30.10 4.49
C PHE A 126 -11.15 29.99 5.81
N LEU A 127 -12.45 30.32 5.79
CA LEU A 127 -13.33 30.24 6.95
C LEU A 127 -13.75 28.80 7.31
N LYS A 128 -13.55 27.80 6.44
CA LYS A 128 -13.98 26.41 6.69
C LYS A 128 -13.40 25.86 8.00
N ARG A 129 -12.10 26.09 8.23
CA ARG A 129 -11.41 25.61 9.44
C ARG A 129 -11.88 26.34 10.70
N ALA A 130 -12.07 27.66 10.61
CA ALA A 130 -12.61 28.47 11.70
C ALA A 130 -14.06 28.10 12.06
N LYS A 131 -14.90 27.80 11.06
CA LYS A 131 -16.29 27.32 11.27
C LYS A 131 -16.32 25.97 12.01
N LEU A 132 -15.46 25.03 11.63
CA LEU A 132 -15.34 23.75 12.33
C LEU A 132 -14.87 23.94 13.78
N ALA A 133 -13.87 24.80 13.99
CA ALA A 133 -13.38 25.12 15.33
C ALA A 133 -14.47 25.77 16.20
N LEU A 134 -15.28 26.67 15.62
CA LEU A 134 -16.42 27.30 16.31
C LEU A 134 -17.49 26.27 16.70
N LEU A 135 -17.83 25.32 15.80
CA LEU A 135 -18.79 24.25 16.12
C LEU A 135 -18.31 23.36 17.26
N LEU A 136 -17.01 23.01 17.26
CA LEU A 136 -16.41 22.25 18.35
C LEU A 136 -16.39 23.01 19.67
N LEU A 137 -16.17 24.32 19.63
CA LEU A 137 -16.25 25.19 20.80
C LEU A 137 -17.67 25.23 21.37
N LEU A 138 -18.69 25.39 20.51
CA LEU A 138 -20.10 25.35 20.93
C LEU A 138 -20.49 24.00 21.51
N PHE A 139 -20.01 22.90 20.90
CA PHE A 139 -20.23 21.54 21.41
C PHE A 139 -19.57 21.34 22.77
N SER A 140 -18.31 21.78 22.92
CA SER A 140 -17.57 21.76 24.18
C SER A 140 -18.34 22.50 25.28
N PHE A 141 -18.81 23.72 24.98
CA PHE A 141 -19.63 24.50 25.92
C PHE A 141 -20.91 23.77 26.31
N GLY A 142 -21.64 23.19 25.36
CA GLY A 142 -22.84 22.39 25.62
C GLY A 142 -22.56 21.17 26.50
N LEU A 143 -21.48 20.43 26.24
CA LEU A 143 -21.10 19.26 27.03
C LEU A 143 -20.70 19.67 28.46
N THR A 144 -19.90 20.73 28.61
CA THR A 144 -19.53 21.24 29.93
C THR A 144 -20.76 21.68 30.73
N TRP A 145 -21.75 22.31 30.09
CA TRP A 145 -23.01 22.71 30.74
C TRP A 145 -23.83 21.51 31.23
N VAL A 146 -23.93 20.44 30.43
CA VAL A 146 -24.59 19.20 30.83
C VAL A 146 -23.89 18.54 32.02
N LEU A 147 -22.55 18.46 31.98
CA LEU A 147 -21.74 17.85 33.04
C LEU A 147 -21.72 18.65 34.34
N ASN A 148 -21.91 19.98 34.27
CA ASN A 148 -21.95 20.86 35.44
C ASN A 148 -23.34 21.01 36.05
N LYS A 149 -24.38 20.34 35.53
CA LYS A 149 -25.67 20.32 36.23
C LYS A 149 -25.43 19.73 37.62
N PRO A 150 -25.88 20.39 38.70
CA PRO A 150 -25.71 19.88 40.05
C PRO A 150 -26.51 18.59 40.19
N SER A 151 -25.83 17.46 39.97
CA SER A 151 -26.34 16.16 40.39
C SER A 151 -26.38 16.19 41.92
N ALA A 152 -27.59 16.12 42.45
CA ALA A 152 -27.80 15.80 43.85
C ALA A 152 -26.96 14.55 44.17
N THR A 153 -26.02 14.76 45.09
CA THR A 153 -25.22 13.81 45.85
C THR A 153 -25.69 12.36 45.72
N ASN A 154 -24.79 11.48 45.24
CA ASN A 154 -24.58 10.24 45.96
C ASN A 154 -23.10 9.82 45.89
N GLN A 155 -22.57 9.69 47.10
CA GLN A 155 -21.23 9.24 47.43
C GLN A 155 -21.05 7.74 47.18
N SER A 156 -19.78 7.35 47.10
CA SER A 156 -19.24 5.99 47.28
C SER A 156 -19.26 5.06 46.06
N LEU A 157 -18.18 5.16 45.26
CA LEU A 157 -17.62 4.03 44.54
C LEU A 157 -16.46 3.46 45.36
N ARG A 158 -16.75 2.42 46.14
CA ARG A 158 -15.75 1.41 46.53
C ARG A 158 -16.32 0.06 46.20
N GLY A 159 -15.60 -0.67 45.35
CA GLY A 159 -16.06 -1.86 44.65
C GLY A 159 -16.74 -2.89 45.54
N LYS A 160 -18.01 -3.16 45.22
CA LYS A 160 -18.61 -4.48 45.34
C LYS A 160 -19.15 -4.84 43.97
N ALA A 161 -18.86 -6.07 43.56
CA ALA A 161 -19.25 -6.67 42.31
C ALA A 161 -20.63 -6.22 41.85
N LEU A 162 -20.74 -5.82 40.58
CA LEU A 162 -22.00 -5.62 39.89
C LEU A 162 -22.78 -6.95 39.89
N SER A 163 -23.52 -7.19 40.97
CA SER A 163 -24.80 -7.85 40.84
C SER A 163 -25.71 -6.81 40.19
N THR A 164 -25.97 -7.00 38.90
CA THR A 164 -27.02 -6.32 38.15
C THR A 164 -28.37 -6.66 38.76
N LYS A 165 -28.72 -6.02 39.87
CA LYS A 165 -30.13 -5.82 40.21
C LYS A 165 -30.67 -4.78 39.23
N ASN A 166 -31.26 -5.28 38.15
CA ASN A 166 -32.13 -4.51 37.27
C ASN A 166 -33.16 -3.78 38.14
N ASN A 167 -32.99 -2.47 38.31
CA ASN A 167 -34.08 -1.58 38.70
C ASN A 167 -35.02 -1.48 37.48
N ALA A 168 -35.78 -2.55 37.23
CA ALA A 168 -36.90 -2.51 36.31
C ALA A 168 -37.98 -1.62 36.95
N ILE A 169 -38.48 -0.64 36.19
CA ILE A 169 -39.66 0.14 36.55
C ILE A 169 -40.79 -0.86 36.87
N PRO A 170 -41.50 -0.74 38.00
CA PRO A 170 -42.58 -1.67 38.33
C PRO A 170 -43.65 -1.64 37.24
N GLU A 171 -43.93 -2.81 36.66
CA GLU A 171 -44.93 -2.96 35.60
C GLU A 171 -46.33 -2.63 36.12
N LYS A 172 -47.04 -1.75 35.43
CA LYS A 172 -48.42 -1.43 35.77
C LYS A 172 -49.36 -2.38 35.03
N VAL A 173 -49.87 -3.35 35.77
CA VAL A 173 -50.78 -4.39 35.26
C VAL A 173 -52.24 -3.90 35.31
N LEU A 174 -53.08 -4.34 34.37
CA LEU A 174 -54.52 -4.04 34.40
C LEU A 174 -55.17 -4.67 35.65
N PRO A 175 -56.08 -3.97 36.36
CA PRO A 175 -56.73 -4.49 37.58
C PRO A 175 -57.57 -5.76 37.37
N GLN A 176 -57.90 -6.09 36.11
CA GLN A 176 -58.67 -7.27 35.73
C GLN A 176 -57.83 -8.54 35.66
N ILE A 177 -56.50 -8.41 35.66
CA ILE A 177 -55.55 -9.52 35.58
C ILE A 177 -55.11 -9.88 37.00
N SER A 178 -55.35 -11.13 37.41
CA SER A 178 -54.98 -11.64 38.74
C SER A 178 -53.56 -12.17 38.78
N SER A 179 -53.11 -12.85 37.73
CA SER A 179 -51.73 -13.33 37.58
C SER A 179 -51.37 -13.53 36.12
N VAL A 180 -50.07 -13.48 35.83
CA VAL A 180 -49.48 -13.85 34.55
C VAL A 180 -48.38 -14.86 34.79
N ASN A 181 -48.35 -15.91 33.99
CA ASN A 181 -47.22 -16.82 33.90
C ASN A 181 -46.75 -16.85 32.44
N VAL A 182 -45.53 -16.40 32.21
CA VAL A 182 -44.91 -16.41 30.88
C VAL A 182 -43.82 -17.47 30.86
N MET A 183 -43.98 -18.47 30.00
CA MET A 183 -42.97 -19.51 29.76
C MET A 183 -42.21 -19.18 28.48
N VAL A 184 -40.89 -19.08 28.59
CA VAL A 184 -39.99 -18.84 27.46
C VAL A 184 -39.27 -20.13 27.13
N HIS A 185 -39.50 -20.66 25.93
CA HIS A 185 -38.79 -21.80 25.36
C HIS A 185 -37.69 -21.27 24.43
N PRO A 186 -36.41 -21.27 24.88
CA PRO A 186 -35.31 -20.87 24.01
C PRO A 186 -35.18 -21.82 22.82
N PRO A 187 -34.61 -21.37 21.69
CA PRO A 187 -34.30 -22.24 20.57
C PRO A 187 -33.37 -23.39 20.98
N THR A 188 -33.53 -24.55 20.35
CA THR A 188 -32.75 -25.76 20.67
C THR A 188 -31.24 -25.58 20.52
N TYR A 189 -30.79 -24.75 19.56
CA TYR A 189 -29.37 -24.49 19.33
C TYR A 189 -28.69 -23.77 20.51
N THR A 190 -29.44 -23.04 21.34
CA THR A 190 -28.88 -22.29 22.48
C THR A 190 -28.49 -23.18 23.66
N GLY A 191 -28.96 -24.43 23.70
CA GLY A 191 -28.74 -25.36 24.82
C GLY A 191 -29.35 -24.92 26.16
N LYS A 192 -30.10 -23.80 26.21
CA LYS A 192 -30.69 -23.25 27.43
C LYS A 192 -31.96 -24.00 27.83
N GLN A 193 -32.19 -24.09 29.15
CA GLN A 193 -33.41 -24.69 29.70
C GLN A 193 -34.61 -23.75 29.61
N LEU A 194 -35.81 -24.33 29.59
CA LEU A 194 -37.08 -23.62 29.71
C LEU A 194 -37.11 -22.78 31.00
N ARG A 195 -37.58 -21.54 30.89
CA ARG A 195 -37.74 -20.64 32.04
C ARG A 195 -39.13 -20.03 32.10
N SER A 196 -39.58 -19.77 33.33
CA SER A 196 -40.86 -19.13 33.62
C SER A 196 -40.63 -17.79 34.33
N GLN A 197 -41.48 -16.81 34.04
CA GLN A 197 -41.46 -15.49 34.66
C GLN A 197 -42.90 -14.98 34.86
N ASP A 198 -43.11 -14.22 35.92
CA ASP A 198 -44.42 -13.62 36.24
C ASP A 198 -44.46 -12.12 35.88
N LYS A 199 -43.76 -11.75 34.81
CA LYS A 199 -43.63 -10.39 34.29
C LYS A 199 -43.97 -10.35 32.81
N PHE A 200 -44.59 -9.27 32.36
CA PHE A 200 -44.94 -9.05 30.96
C PHE A 200 -43.73 -8.57 30.14
N THR A 201 -42.75 -7.87 30.72
CA THR A 201 -41.56 -7.48 29.96
C THR A 201 -40.74 -8.71 29.56
N LEU A 202 -40.41 -8.82 28.28
CA LEU A 202 -39.71 -9.95 27.70
C LEU A 202 -38.27 -9.57 27.40
N ASN A 203 -37.35 -10.41 27.84
CA ASN A 203 -35.97 -10.40 27.36
C ASN A 203 -35.68 -11.84 26.93
N VAL A 204 -35.72 -12.13 25.63
CA VAL A 204 -35.73 -13.50 25.08
C VAL A 204 -34.74 -13.64 23.93
N GLU A 205 -34.25 -14.85 23.71
CA GLU A 205 -33.36 -15.21 22.61
C GLU A 205 -34.06 -15.08 21.25
N ASP A 206 -33.31 -14.75 20.19
CA ASP A 206 -33.86 -14.68 18.84
C ASP A 206 -34.40 -16.03 18.39
N GLY A 207 -35.66 -16.06 17.98
CA GLY A 207 -36.40 -17.28 17.64
C GLY A 207 -36.94 -18.05 18.85
N ALA A 208 -36.95 -17.47 20.06
CA ALA A 208 -37.57 -18.08 21.21
C ALA A 208 -39.10 -18.12 21.09
N THR A 209 -39.70 -19.21 21.54
CA THR A 209 -41.16 -19.37 21.59
C THR A 209 -41.66 -19.01 22.98
N VAL A 210 -42.50 -17.98 23.05
CA VAL A 210 -43.05 -17.47 24.31
C VAL A 210 -44.51 -17.88 24.44
N SER A 211 -44.86 -18.46 25.58
CA SER A 211 -46.22 -18.86 25.93
C SER A 211 -46.70 -18.02 27.11
N TRP A 212 -47.81 -17.30 26.95
CA TRP A 212 -48.43 -16.52 28.01
C TRP A 212 -49.64 -17.27 28.53
N LYS A 213 -49.73 -17.40 29.86
CA LYS A 213 -50.92 -17.86 30.57
C LYS A 213 -51.38 -16.73 31.49
N ILE A 214 -52.50 -16.10 31.14
CA ILE A 214 -53.07 -14.95 31.85
C ILE A 214 -54.32 -15.40 32.58
N ALA A 215 -54.36 -15.17 33.89
CA ALA A 215 -55.55 -15.38 34.70
C ALA A 215 -56.23 -14.03 35.00
N THR A 216 -57.55 -13.99 34.89
CA THR A 216 -58.36 -12.81 35.22
C THR A 216 -59.14 -13.02 36.51
N ASN A 217 -59.42 -11.94 37.25
CA ASN A 217 -60.22 -11.98 38.48
C ASN A 217 -61.73 -12.06 38.22
N ILE A 218 -62.17 -11.72 37.00
CA ILE A 218 -63.55 -11.80 36.52
C ILE A 218 -63.61 -12.56 35.19
N ALA A 219 -64.78 -13.11 34.87
CA ALA A 219 -65.02 -13.70 33.55
C ALA A 219 -65.04 -12.59 32.48
N VAL A 220 -64.11 -12.67 31.52
CA VAL A 220 -63.97 -11.70 30.42
C VAL A 220 -64.39 -12.33 29.10
N LYS A 221 -64.82 -11.51 28.14
CA LYS A 221 -65.27 -12.01 26.83
C LYS A 221 -64.10 -12.31 25.91
N GLN A 222 -63.07 -11.46 25.93
CA GLN A 222 -61.93 -11.55 25.03
C GLN A 222 -60.65 -10.98 25.66
N VAL A 223 -59.55 -11.72 25.51
CA VAL A 223 -58.19 -11.25 25.80
C VAL A 223 -57.36 -11.34 24.53
N ALA A 224 -56.60 -10.30 24.21
CA ALA A 224 -55.71 -10.25 23.05
C ALA A 224 -54.37 -9.57 23.38
N LEU A 225 -53.32 -9.90 22.65
CA LEU A 225 -52.03 -9.21 22.66
C LEU A 225 -51.92 -8.34 21.40
N LEU A 226 -51.62 -7.05 21.57
CA LEU A 226 -51.34 -6.13 20.47
C LEU A 226 -49.83 -5.88 20.42
N PHE A 227 -49.16 -6.35 19.37
CA PHE A 227 -47.73 -6.15 19.14
C PHE A 227 -47.49 -5.00 18.17
N ASN A 228 -46.59 -4.09 18.55
CA ASN A 228 -46.10 -2.97 17.73
C ASN A 228 -47.22 -2.18 17.02
N ASP A 229 -48.39 -2.05 17.67
CA ASP A 229 -49.61 -1.39 17.19
C ASP A 229 -50.15 -1.88 15.83
N LYS A 230 -49.72 -3.05 15.36
CA LYS A 230 -50.09 -3.59 14.03
C LYS A 230 -50.69 -4.98 14.08
N GLU A 231 -50.18 -5.83 14.96
CA GLU A 231 -50.51 -7.25 14.99
C GLU A 231 -51.30 -7.57 16.26
N THR A 232 -52.57 -7.93 16.11
CA THR A 232 -53.41 -8.35 17.25
C THR A 232 -53.59 -9.86 17.23
N ILE A 233 -53.26 -10.53 18.35
CA ILE A 233 -53.39 -11.97 18.52
C ILE A 233 -54.34 -12.25 19.67
N ASN A 234 -55.44 -12.96 19.39
CA ASN A 234 -56.42 -13.33 20.40
C ASN A 234 -55.96 -14.57 21.18
N LEU A 235 -56.08 -14.54 22.51
CA LEU A 235 -55.78 -15.69 23.36
C LEU A 235 -56.92 -16.71 23.32
N LYS A 236 -56.57 -17.99 23.49
CA LYS A 236 -57.53 -19.09 23.63
C LYS A 236 -57.86 -19.30 25.10
N ASN A 237 -59.14 -19.46 25.40
CA ASN A 237 -59.60 -19.79 26.75
C ASN A 237 -59.43 -21.29 27.02
N ILE A 238 -58.97 -21.66 28.20
CA ILE A 238 -58.72 -23.06 28.61
C ILE A 238 -59.71 -23.55 29.67
N ASN A 239 -60.44 -22.65 30.35
CA ASN A 239 -61.39 -23.01 31.40
C ASN A 239 -62.83 -22.63 31.01
N PRO A 240 -63.84 -23.50 31.21
CA PRO A 240 -65.25 -23.15 31.08
C PRO A 240 -65.65 -21.80 31.71
N ASP A 241 -65.03 -21.42 32.83
CA ASP A 241 -65.32 -20.19 33.57
C ASP A 241 -64.82 -18.89 32.91
N LYS A 242 -64.10 -18.98 31.79
CA LYS A 242 -63.53 -17.82 31.04
C LYS A 242 -62.57 -16.92 31.83
N THR A 243 -61.85 -17.52 32.76
CA THR A 243 -60.89 -16.85 33.65
C THR A 243 -59.42 -17.12 33.31
N VAL A 244 -59.10 -18.12 32.48
CA VAL A 244 -57.72 -18.49 32.14
C VAL A 244 -57.52 -18.54 30.63
N TRP A 245 -56.54 -17.78 30.16
CA TRP A 245 -56.28 -17.54 28.74
C TRP A 245 -54.84 -17.90 28.41
N GLN A 246 -54.62 -18.56 27.27
CA GLN A 246 -53.28 -18.92 26.79
C GLN A 246 -53.07 -18.62 25.31
N ILE A 247 -51.83 -18.26 24.98
CA ILE A 247 -51.35 -18.15 23.61
C ILE A 247 -49.85 -18.43 23.56
N GLU A 248 -49.38 -18.84 22.40
CA GLU A 248 -47.97 -19.05 22.10
C GLU A 248 -47.59 -18.27 20.84
N LYS A 249 -46.42 -17.63 20.85
CA LYS A 249 -45.90 -16.85 19.72
C LYS A 249 -44.38 -16.98 19.65
N LEU A 250 -43.86 -17.11 18.43
CA LEU A 250 -42.44 -16.99 18.13
C LEU A 250 -42.02 -15.51 18.17
N ILE A 251 -40.96 -15.18 18.92
CA ILE A 251 -40.41 -13.83 19.01
C ILE A 251 -39.07 -13.77 18.26
N ASN A 252 -39.02 -12.93 17.22
CA ASN A 252 -37.82 -12.70 16.40
C ASN A 252 -37.54 -11.22 16.11
N LYS A 253 -38.35 -10.32 16.66
CA LYS A 253 -38.20 -8.87 16.47
C LYS A 253 -38.35 -8.15 17.81
N PRO A 254 -37.45 -7.21 18.13
CA PRO A 254 -37.62 -6.36 19.29
C PRO A 254 -38.81 -5.41 19.07
N GLY A 255 -39.41 -4.94 20.16
CA GLY A 255 -40.56 -4.04 20.09
C GLY A 255 -41.29 -3.86 21.40
N PHE A 256 -42.57 -3.52 21.31
CA PHE A 256 -43.47 -3.37 22.44
C PHE A 256 -44.78 -4.12 22.19
N TYR A 257 -45.43 -4.55 23.27
CA TYR A 257 -46.77 -5.12 23.18
C TYR A 257 -47.65 -4.65 24.33
N GLN A 258 -48.96 -4.69 24.09
CA GLN A 258 -49.99 -4.38 25.08
C GLN A 258 -50.95 -5.56 25.23
N VAL A 259 -51.49 -5.72 26.42
CA VAL A 259 -52.57 -6.66 26.71
C VAL A 259 -53.90 -5.93 26.59
N LYS A 260 -54.79 -6.44 25.75
CA LYS A 260 -56.14 -5.94 25.55
C LYS A 260 -57.15 -6.87 26.22
N VAL A 261 -57.90 -6.36 27.19
CA VAL A 261 -58.96 -7.10 27.91
C VAL A 261 -60.28 -6.38 27.71
N ASP A 262 -61.26 -7.02 27.05
CA ASP A 262 -62.61 -6.47 26.80
C ASP A 262 -62.61 -5.01 26.28
N GLY A 263 -61.64 -4.66 25.44
CA GLY A 263 -61.50 -3.33 24.84
C GLY A 263 -60.56 -2.36 25.57
N LYS A 264 -60.15 -2.64 26.81
CA LYS A 264 -59.18 -1.83 27.56
C LYS A 264 -57.74 -2.29 27.28
N LEU A 265 -56.84 -1.35 27.03
CA LEU A 265 -55.42 -1.60 26.79
C LEU A 265 -54.59 -1.39 28.06
N SER A 266 -53.59 -2.24 28.27
CA SER A 266 -52.55 -2.05 29.29
C SER A 266 -51.51 -1.02 28.87
N ASP A 267 -50.58 -0.72 29.78
CA ASP A 267 -49.33 -0.02 29.44
C ASP A 267 -48.49 -0.88 28.46
N LEU A 268 -47.52 -0.23 27.81
CA LEU A 268 -46.59 -0.87 26.87
C LEU A 268 -45.57 -1.72 27.61
N TYR A 269 -45.53 -3.01 27.29
CA TYR A 269 -44.52 -3.95 27.77
C TYR A 269 -43.43 -4.12 26.72
N GLN A 270 -42.17 -4.04 27.14
CA GLN A 270 -41.03 -4.12 26.24
C GLN A 270 -40.72 -5.57 25.86
N VAL A 271 -40.34 -5.78 24.60
CA VAL A 271 -39.79 -7.03 24.06
C VAL A 271 -38.37 -6.75 23.60
N GLN A 272 -37.40 -7.26 24.35
CA GLN A 272 -36.00 -7.26 23.99
C GLN A 272 -35.61 -8.63 23.44
N VAL A 273 -34.99 -8.63 22.26
CA VAL A 273 -34.49 -9.83 21.61
C VAL A 273 -32.97 -9.86 21.72
N ILE A 274 -32.44 -10.94 22.29
CA ILE A 274 -31.01 -11.21 22.37
C ILE A 274 -30.61 -11.89 21.07
N THR A 275 -29.95 -11.13 20.20
CA THR A 275 -29.45 -11.63 18.90
C THR A 275 -28.20 -12.48 19.10
N ASP A 276 -28.17 -13.61 18.41
CA ASP A 276 -27.04 -14.53 18.33
C ASP A 276 -25.86 -13.91 17.56
N GLN A 277 -24.62 -14.21 17.98
CA GLN A 277 -23.40 -13.67 17.38
C GLN A 277 -22.57 -14.76 16.71
N PRO A 278 -21.98 -14.51 15.52
CA PRO A 278 -21.15 -15.52 14.87
C PRO A 278 -19.86 -15.77 15.67
N PRO A 279 -19.25 -16.96 15.52
CA PRO A 279 -18.09 -17.34 16.31
C PRO A 279 -16.89 -16.45 15.98
N VAL A 280 -16.04 -16.18 16.96
CA VAL A 280 -14.82 -15.36 16.80
C VAL A 280 -13.59 -16.25 16.91
N ILE A 281 -12.68 -16.11 15.94
CA ILE A 281 -11.46 -16.93 15.84
C ILE A 281 -10.23 -16.05 16.04
N HIS A 282 -9.34 -16.45 16.94
CA HIS A 282 -8.07 -15.77 17.19
C HIS A 282 -6.89 -16.73 17.00
N ILE A 283 -6.01 -16.44 16.05
CA ILE A 283 -4.77 -17.20 15.81
C ILE A 283 -3.66 -16.59 16.67
N LYS A 284 -3.05 -17.39 17.54
CA LYS A 284 -1.91 -17.02 18.39
C LYS A 284 -0.58 -17.27 17.69
N SER A 285 -0.50 -18.37 16.95
CA SER A 285 0.66 -18.77 16.15
C SER A 285 0.16 -19.52 14.92
N PRO A 286 0.81 -19.42 13.75
CA PRO A 286 1.97 -18.58 13.46
C PRO A 286 1.60 -17.10 13.24
N LYS A 287 2.59 -16.24 12.95
CA LYS A 287 2.33 -14.87 12.51
C LYS A 287 1.70 -14.87 11.11
N GLN A 288 1.00 -13.79 10.75
CA GLN A 288 0.32 -13.65 9.45
C GLN A 288 1.24 -13.91 8.25
N TYR A 289 2.51 -13.52 8.35
CA TYR A 289 3.56 -13.89 7.41
C TYR A 289 4.65 -14.65 8.15
N THR A 290 4.91 -15.88 7.71
CA THR A 290 5.95 -16.73 8.28
C THR A 290 6.85 -17.23 7.16
N TYR A 291 8.15 -17.11 7.37
CA TYR A 291 9.16 -17.60 6.45
C TYR A 291 9.91 -18.74 7.12
N ILE A 292 10.15 -19.82 6.38
CA ILE A 292 10.96 -20.95 6.83
C ILE A 292 12.25 -20.91 6.04
N ASP A 293 13.35 -20.70 6.76
CA ASP A 293 14.67 -20.61 6.18
C ASP A 293 15.24 -22.01 5.88
N ALA A 294 16.22 -22.07 4.98
CA ALA A 294 16.94 -23.31 4.69
C ALA A 294 17.63 -23.84 5.94
N GLY A 295 17.34 -25.09 6.31
CA GLY A 295 17.85 -25.75 7.52
C GLY A 295 16.88 -25.73 8.72
N GLU A 296 15.83 -24.92 8.67
CA GLU A 296 14.76 -24.97 9.68
C GLU A 296 13.81 -26.15 9.44
N ALA A 297 13.16 -26.61 10.51
CA ALA A 297 12.17 -27.67 10.39
C ALA A 297 10.96 -27.16 9.58
N GLN A 298 10.65 -27.83 8.46
CA GLN A 298 9.53 -27.49 7.57
C GLN A 298 8.16 -27.90 8.15
N LYS A 299 7.86 -27.40 9.35
CA LYS A 299 6.64 -27.66 10.10
C LYS A 299 6.09 -26.33 10.62
N VAL A 300 4.77 -26.19 10.58
CA VAL A 300 4.06 -25.00 11.07
C VAL A 300 3.08 -25.44 12.14
N ASN A 301 3.17 -24.86 13.34
CA ASN A 301 2.16 -25.06 14.37
C ASN A 301 1.14 -23.93 14.34
N ILE A 302 -0.12 -24.30 14.11
CA ILE A 302 -1.28 -23.41 14.22
C ILE A 302 -1.86 -23.57 15.62
N ASP A 303 -1.76 -22.52 16.42
CA ASP A 303 -2.40 -22.39 17.72
C ASP A 303 -3.50 -21.32 17.61
N ALA A 304 -4.75 -21.71 17.80
CA ALA A 304 -5.90 -20.80 17.68
C ALA A 304 -6.91 -21.01 18.83
N THR A 305 -7.71 -19.98 19.10
CA THR A 305 -8.86 -20.07 20.01
C THR A 305 -10.12 -19.67 19.26
N VAL A 306 -11.20 -20.42 19.47
CA VAL A 306 -12.53 -20.13 18.92
C VAL A 306 -13.47 -19.87 20.08
N ASN A 307 -14.21 -18.78 20.00
CA ASN A 307 -15.11 -18.29 21.04
C ASN A 307 -16.48 -18.00 20.45
N ASP A 308 -17.54 -18.42 21.13
CA ASP A 308 -18.93 -18.28 20.72
C ASP A 308 -19.80 -18.09 21.97
N ASP A 309 -21.00 -17.51 21.84
CA ASP A 309 -21.91 -17.28 22.96
C ASP A 309 -22.76 -18.50 23.31
N TYR A 310 -23.16 -19.33 22.33
CA TYR A 310 -23.99 -20.51 22.53
C TYR A 310 -23.27 -21.84 22.31
N GLY A 311 -22.25 -21.88 21.45
CA GLY A 311 -21.41 -23.04 21.26
C GLY A 311 -20.85 -23.17 19.85
N VAL A 312 -19.63 -23.70 19.76
CA VAL A 312 -19.00 -24.01 18.48
C VAL A 312 -19.36 -25.42 18.02
N ALA A 313 -19.86 -25.57 16.80
CA ALA A 313 -20.21 -26.86 16.20
C ALA A 313 -19.04 -27.48 15.41
N ASN A 314 -18.22 -26.67 14.74
CA ASN A 314 -17.08 -27.16 13.97
C ASN A 314 -16.02 -26.06 13.74
N ALA A 315 -14.76 -26.45 13.55
CA ALA A 315 -13.73 -25.58 12.97
C ALA A 315 -12.77 -26.36 12.06
N LEU A 316 -12.38 -25.73 10.96
CA LEU A 316 -11.57 -26.32 9.89
C LEU A 316 -10.49 -25.36 9.42
N VAL A 317 -9.32 -25.90 9.05
CA VAL A 317 -8.27 -25.14 8.37
C VAL A 317 -8.39 -25.39 6.87
N PHE A 318 -8.57 -24.32 6.10
CA PHE A 318 -8.51 -24.33 4.65
C PHE A 318 -7.12 -23.86 4.23
N ALA A 319 -6.40 -24.72 3.51
CA ALA A 319 -5.01 -24.47 3.14
C ALA A 319 -4.84 -24.64 1.61
N THR A 320 -4.27 -23.64 0.97
CA THR A 320 -3.99 -23.59 -0.46
C THR A 320 -2.49 -23.50 -0.68
N VAL A 321 -1.91 -24.51 -1.31
CA VAL A 321 -0.52 -24.51 -1.74
C VAL A 321 -0.44 -23.91 -3.13
N ALA A 322 0.36 -22.85 -3.28
CA ALA A 322 0.73 -22.26 -4.56
C ALA A 322 2.12 -22.76 -4.94
N LYS A 323 2.22 -23.41 -6.10
CA LYS A 323 3.45 -23.98 -6.63
C LYS A 323 3.91 -23.34 -7.92
N GLY A 324 5.20 -23.09 -8.04
CA GLY A 324 5.84 -22.55 -9.25
C GLY A 324 6.13 -21.04 -9.17
N SER A 325 6.86 -20.53 -10.17
CA SER A 325 7.28 -19.12 -10.27
C SER A 325 6.82 -18.49 -11.59
N GLY A 326 6.65 -17.16 -11.59
CA GLY A 326 6.23 -16.40 -12.78
C GLY A 326 4.75 -16.56 -13.13
N GLU A 327 4.45 -16.76 -14.42
CA GLU A 327 3.07 -16.82 -14.95
C GLU A 327 2.42 -18.21 -14.83
N ALA A 328 3.18 -19.26 -14.48
CA ALA A 328 2.72 -20.64 -14.41
C ALA A 328 2.60 -21.15 -12.97
N VAL A 329 1.68 -20.58 -12.19
CA VAL A 329 1.41 -21.00 -10.80
C VAL A 329 0.27 -22.03 -10.76
N LYS A 330 0.47 -23.15 -10.06
CA LYS A 330 -0.56 -24.17 -9.81
C LYS A 330 -1.03 -24.09 -8.37
N PHE A 331 -2.34 -24.14 -8.15
CA PHE A 331 -2.95 -24.11 -6.82
C PHE A 331 -3.51 -25.48 -6.45
N LYS A 332 -3.30 -25.91 -5.21
CA LYS A 332 -3.90 -27.11 -4.64
C LYS A 332 -4.47 -26.85 -3.26
N GLU A 333 -5.75 -27.14 -3.08
CA GLU A 333 -6.48 -26.91 -1.84
C GLU A 333 -6.53 -28.16 -0.96
N TYR A 334 -6.48 -27.94 0.35
CA TYR A 334 -6.52 -28.94 1.40
C TYR A 334 -7.48 -28.48 2.50
N LYS A 335 -8.31 -29.40 2.98
CA LYS A 335 -9.16 -29.19 4.16
C LYS A 335 -8.60 -30.02 5.30
N LEU A 336 -8.17 -29.37 6.36
CA LEU A 336 -7.51 -30.02 7.50
C LEU A 336 -8.37 -29.85 8.76
N ASN A 337 -8.69 -30.98 9.40
CA ASN A 337 -9.41 -31.00 10.66
C ASN A 337 -8.46 -30.78 11.85
N PHE A 338 -8.93 -30.13 12.91
CA PHE A 338 -8.26 -30.14 14.22
C PHE A 338 -8.40 -31.50 14.90
N SER A 339 -7.53 -31.81 15.86
CA SER A 339 -7.62 -33.03 16.68
C SER A 339 -8.72 -32.95 17.75
N THR A 340 -9.17 -31.75 18.10
CA THR A 340 -10.21 -31.50 19.10
C THR A 340 -11.59 -31.91 18.56
N SER A 341 -12.37 -32.65 19.35
CA SER A 341 -13.77 -32.96 19.05
C SER A 341 -14.68 -31.79 19.45
N PHE A 342 -15.68 -31.48 18.60
CA PHE A 342 -16.68 -30.42 18.83
C PHE A 342 -18.03 -30.96 19.33
N SER A 343 -18.11 -32.25 19.69
CA SER A 343 -19.38 -32.89 20.09
C SER A 343 -20.01 -32.34 21.37
N SER A 344 -19.24 -31.60 22.19
CA SER A 344 -19.73 -31.01 23.45
C SER A 344 -20.25 -29.59 23.30
N HIS A 345 -20.21 -28.99 22.10
CA HIS A 345 -20.72 -27.65 21.80
C HIS A 345 -20.32 -26.56 22.81
N LEU A 346 -19.07 -26.61 23.30
CA LEU A 346 -18.58 -25.63 24.26
C LEU A 346 -18.49 -24.22 23.63
N PRO A 347 -18.69 -23.16 24.43
CA PRO A 347 -18.57 -21.77 23.97
C PRO A 347 -17.12 -21.37 23.67
N GLN A 348 -16.13 -22.13 24.16
CA GLN A 348 -14.72 -21.84 23.90
C GLN A 348 -13.91 -23.11 23.65
N TYR A 349 -13.09 -23.07 22.59
CA TYR A 349 -12.14 -24.12 22.26
C TYR A 349 -10.73 -23.55 22.07
N SER A 350 -9.73 -24.30 22.56
CA SER A 350 -8.33 -24.11 22.19
C SER A 350 -7.95 -25.19 21.17
N LEU A 351 -7.50 -24.75 20.01
CA LEU A 351 -7.23 -25.59 18.84
C LEU A 351 -5.75 -25.56 18.52
N GLN A 352 -5.18 -26.73 18.28
CA GLN A 352 -3.79 -26.90 17.85
C GLN A 352 -3.72 -27.79 16.63
N LYS A 353 -2.95 -27.38 15.63
CA LYS A 353 -2.70 -28.18 14.43
C LYS A 353 -1.26 -28.02 13.97
N LEU A 354 -0.52 -29.11 13.99
CA LEU A 354 0.80 -29.19 13.37
C LEU A 354 0.64 -29.58 11.90
N ILE A 355 1.07 -28.70 10.99
CA ILE A 355 1.12 -28.93 9.56
C ILE A 355 2.56 -29.25 9.16
N SER A 356 2.77 -30.40 8.51
CA SER A 356 4.04 -30.75 7.89
C SER A 356 4.02 -30.28 6.43
N LEU A 357 4.89 -29.33 6.07
CA LEU A 357 4.93 -28.79 4.70
C LEU A 357 5.38 -29.83 3.66
N PRO A 358 6.33 -30.74 3.96
CA PRO A 358 6.65 -31.85 3.06
C PRO A 358 5.46 -32.77 2.78
N ALA A 359 4.55 -32.95 3.74
CA ALA A 359 3.35 -33.76 3.54
C ALA A 359 2.33 -33.10 2.59
N LEU A 360 2.43 -31.78 2.40
CA LEU A 360 1.70 -31.03 1.38
C LEU A 360 2.45 -31.00 0.03
N ASN A 361 3.55 -31.75 -0.08
CA ASN A 361 4.48 -31.78 -1.21
C ASN A 361 5.09 -30.41 -1.53
N MET A 362 5.24 -29.48 -0.58
CA MET A 362 5.81 -28.16 -0.86
C MET A 362 7.31 -28.24 -1.15
N GLU A 363 7.77 -27.44 -2.10
CA GLU A 363 9.18 -27.28 -2.47
C GLU A 363 9.70 -25.88 -2.07
N PRO A 364 11.03 -25.67 -1.97
CA PRO A 364 11.59 -24.33 -1.75
C PRO A 364 11.14 -23.36 -2.85
N GLY A 365 10.58 -22.21 -2.44
CA GLY A 365 9.95 -21.23 -3.32
C GLY A 365 8.41 -21.30 -3.33
N ASP A 366 7.82 -22.39 -2.86
CA ASP A 366 6.36 -22.52 -2.75
C ASP A 366 5.79 -21.76 -1.54
N GLU A 367 4.52 -21.38 -1.66
CA GLU A 367 3.79 -20.64 -0.63
C GLU A 367 2.53 -21.39 -0.20
N LEU A 368 2.31 -21.45 1.12
CA LEU A 368 1.11 -21.97 1.74
C LEU A 368 0.25 -20.79 2.21
N TYR A 369 -0.96 -20.71 1.70
CA TYR A 369 -1.99 -19.79 2.16
C TYR A 369 -2.98 -20.57 3.01
N PHE A 370 -3.29 -20.14 4.22
CA PHE A 370 -4.33 -20.80 5.00
C PHE A 370 -5.20 -19.82 5.76
N TYR A 371 -6.43 -20.22 6.03
CA TYR A 371 -7.35 -19.53 6.93
C TYR A 371 -8.13 -20.57 7.73
N ILE A 372 -8.66 -20.16 8.87
CA ILE A 372 -9.50 -21.00 9.72
C ILE A 372 -10.94 -20.53 9.56
N GLN A 373 -11.85 -21.48 9.39
CA GLN A 373 -13.29 -21.24 9.41
C GLN A 373 -13.91 -21.99 10.58
N ALA A 374 -14.78 -21.32 11.33
CA ALA A 374 -15.57 -21.90 12.39
C ALA A 374 -17.06 -21.77 12.09
N THR A 375 -17.83 -22.74 12.58
CA THR A 375 -19.29 -22.78 12.48
C THR A 375 -19.86 -22.98 13.89
N ASP A 376 -20.82 -22.15 14.27
CA ASP A 376 -21.55 -22.27 15.54
C ASP A 376 -22.69 -23.30 15.48
N THR A 377 -23.41 -23.47 16.59
CA THR A 377 -24.61 -24.31 16.68
C THR A 377 -25.82 -23.78 15.90
N HIS A 378 -25.85 -22.49 15.57
CA HIS A 378 -26.89 -21.85 14.77
C HIS A 378 -26.56 -21.84 13.26
N GLN A 379 -25.48 -22.51 12.86
CA GLN A 379 -24.96 -22.63 11.49
C GLN A 379 -24.41 -21.33 10.89
N GLN A 380 -24.14 -20.30 11.70
CA GLN A 380 -23.41 -19.13 11.22
C GLN A 380 -21.92 -19.47 11.08
N GLN A 381 -21.28 -18.83 10.11
CA GLN A 381 -19.89 -19.09 9.76
C GLN A 381 -19.06 -17.83 9.88
N SER A 382 -17.87 -17.98 10.44
CA SER A 382 -16.85 -16.94 10.44
C SER A 382 -15.52 -17.48 9.95
N ARG A 383 -14.69 -16.60 9.40
CA ARG A 383 -13.36 -16.95 8.89
C ARG A 383 -12.32 -15.93 9.33
N THR A 384 -11.09 -16.39 9.50
CA THR A 384 -9.93 -15.53 9.73
C THR A 384 -9.47 -14.86 8.43
N ASP A 385 -8.57 -13.89 8.57
CA ASP A 385 -7.70 -13.46 7.48
C ASP A 385 -6.83 -14.62 6.98
N VAL A 386 -6.25 -14.44 5.79
CA VAL A 386 -5.33 -15.39 5.18
C VAL A 386 -3.93 -15.21 5.76
N TYR A 387 -3.33 -16.32 6.18
CA TYR A 387 -1.97 -16.43 6.69
C TYR A 387 -1.10 -17.08 5.62
N THR A 388 0.12 -16.57 5.45
CA THR A 388 1.05 -17.03 4.44
C THR A 388 2.28 -17.64 5.10
N VAL A 389 2.63 -18.84 4.68
CA VAL A 389 3.90 -19.50 5.03
C VAL A 389 4.69 -19.76 3.75
N SER A 390 5.88 -19.20 3.66
CA SER A 390 6.77 -19.37 2.52
C SER A 390 7.98 -20.23 2.91
N ILE A 391 8.33 -21.21 2.08
CA ILE A 391 9.64 -21.87 2.15
C ILE A 391 10.58 -21.04 1.28
N GLN A 392 11.58 -20.39 1.87
CA GLN A 392 12.44 -19.51 1.08
C GLN A 392 13.29 -20.29 0.08
N ASP A 393 13.17 -19.95 -1.21
CA ASP A 393 14.17 -20.35 -2.20
C ASP A 393 15.43 -19.51 -2.01
N THR A 394 16.37 -20.08 -1.26
CA THR A 394 17.66 -19.46 -1.02
C THR A 394 18.55 -19.43 -2.27
N ALA A 395 18.22 -20.12 -3.37
CA ALA A 395 19.00 -20.09 -4.60
C ALA A 395 18.72 -18.83 -5.44
N GLN A 396 17.45 -18.44 -5.63
CA GLN A 396 17.08 -17.24 -6.39
C GLN A 396 17.31 -15.91 -5.63
N LEU A 397 17.19 -15.91 -4.30
CA LEU A 397 17.44 -14.72 -3.47
C LEU A 397 18.90 -14.23 -3.57
N LEU A 398 19.84 -15.10 -3.92
CA LEU A 398 21.28 -14.80 -3.97
C LEU A 398 21.76 -14.25 -5.31
N SER A 399 20.90 -14.23 -6.32
CA SER A 399 21.16 -13.52 -7.58
C SER A 399 20.87 -12.03 -7.38
N MET A 400 21.91 -11.25 -7.08
CA MET A 400 21.83 -9.78 -6.95
C MET A 400 21.69 -9.07 -8.32
N ASP A 401 21.09 -9.74 -9.30
CA ASP A 401 20.94 -9.25 -10.68
C ASP A 401 19.93 -8.10 -10.76
N GLY A 402 18.96 -8.05 -9.84
CA GLY A 402 17.93 -7.00 -9.80
C GLY A 402 18.37 -5.68 -9.15
N MET A 403 19.48 -5.65 -8.39
CA MET A 403 19.95 -4.45 -7.69
C MET A 403 21.12 -3.76 -8.41
N LEU A 404 21.83 -4.49 -9.28
CA LEU A 404 22.92 -3.97 -10.11
C LEU A 404 22.39 -3.58 -11.50
N SER A 405 21.47 -2.62 -11.55
CA SER A 405 21.09 -1.99 -12.81
C SER A 405 22.22 -1.07 -13.26
N GLY A 406 23.26 -1.62 -13.91
CA GLY A 406 24.32 -0.76 -14.45
C GLY A 406 25.49 -1.43 -15.18
N VAL A 407 25.95 -2.64 -14.80
CA VAL A 407 27.17 -3.21 -15.42
C VAL A 407 27.04 -4.72 -15.61
N ASN A 408 26.75 -5.11 -16.86
CA ASN A 408 26.56 -6.48 -17.31
C ASN A 408 27.88 -7.16 -17.73
N GLN A 409 28.94 -7.09 -16.91
CA GLN A 409 30.12 -7.94 -17.09
C GLN A 409 30.69 -8.34 -15.73
N LYS A 410 30.47 -9.60 -15.33
CA LYS A 410 31.23 -10.22 -14.24
C LYS A 410 32.47 -10.88 -14.85
N PRO A 411 33.68 -10.59 -14.36
CA PRO A 411 34.76 -11.58 -14.39
C PRO A 411 34.33 -12.77 -13.51
N GLU A 412 34.64 -14.02 -13.91
CA GLU A 412 34.32 -15.27 -13.20
C GLU A 412 34.89 -15.37 -11.76
N PHE A 413 35.63 -14.35 -11.29
CA PHE A 413 36.48 -14.44 -10.10
C PHE A 413 35.82 -14.07 -8.76
N PHE A 414 34.52 -13.71 -8.72
CA PHE A 414 33.85 -13.34 -7.45
C PHE A 414 32.92 -14.44 -6.94
N ARG A 415 33.30 -15.09 -5.82
CA ARG A 415 32.44 -16.04 -5.10
C ARG A 415 31.40 -15.32 -4.23
N SER A 416 30.26 -15.99 -4.01
CA SER A 416 29.22 -15.51 -3.07
C SER A 416 29.48 -16.05 -1.66
N GLU A 417 28.94 -15.38 -0.63
CA GLU A 417 29.05 -15.83 0.77
C GLU A 417 28.60 -17.30 0.95
N ARG A 418 27.53 -17.70 0.24
CA ARG A 418 27.06 -19.09 0.26
C ARG A 418 28.05 -20.06 -0.37
N GLN A 419 28.72 -19.66 -1.46
CA GLN A 419 29.72 -20.51 -2.10
C GLN A 419 30.90 -20.74 -1.16
N ILE A 420 31.32 -19.68 -0.45
CA ILE A 420 32.39 -19.78 0.56
C ILE A 420 31.96 -20.73 1.68
N ILE A 421 30.75 -20.59 2.24
CA ILE A 421 30.22 -21.53 3.26
C ILE A 421 30.21 -22.98 2.76
N LEU A 422 29.73 -23.22 1.54
CA LEU A 422 29.69 -24.57 0.97
C LEU A 422 31.10 -25.16 0.80
N ASP A 423 32.06 -24.34 0.39
CA ASP A 423 33.44 -24.75 0.23
C ASP A 423 34.14 -24.95 1.59
N THR A 424 33.79 -24.15 2.61
CA THR A 424 34.22 -24.32 4.02
C THR A 424 33.69 -25.63 4.60
N GLU A 425 32.39 -25.93 4.42
CA GLU A 425 31.79 -27.21 4.83
C GLU A 425 32.42 -28.40 4.08
N LYS A 426 32.69 -28.25 2.79
CA LYS A 426 33.35 -29.27 1.98
C LYS A 426 34.78 -29.51 2.46
N LEU A 427 35.53 -28.45 2.76
CA LEU A 427 36.88 -28.55 3.31
C LEU A 427 36.90 -29.30 4.65
N LEU A 428 35.88 -29.10 5.49
CA LEU A 428 35.72 -29.84 6.75
C LEU A 428 35.40 -31.31 6.54
N LYS A 429 34.55 -31.65 5.55
CA LYS A 429 34.28 -33.05 5.16
C LYS A 429 35.51 -33.74 4.59
N ASP A 430 36.30 -33.00 3.81
CA ASP A 430 37.51 -33.51 3.15
C ASP A 430 38.72 -33.58 4.11
N LYS A 431 38.61 -33.08 5.35
CA LYS A 431 39.72 -32.92 6.32
C LYS A 431 40.53 -34.20 6.51
N ASP A 432 39.87 -35.35 6.60
CA ASP A 432 40.52 -36.65 6.83
C ASP A 432 41.10 -37.28 5.55
N SER A 433 40.84 -36.68 4.38
CA SER A 433 41.27 -37.17 3.06
C SER A 433 42.38 -36.33 2.41
N ILE A 434 42.73 -35.17 2.97
CA ILE A 434 43.74 -34.26 2.42
C ILE A 434 44.90 -34.02 3.41
N THR A 435 46.08 -33.69 2.89
CA THR A 435 47.25 -33.37 3.73
C THR A 435 47.06 -32.06 4.48
N THR A 436 47.70 -31.91 5.64
CA THR A 436 47.63 -30.69 6.47
C THR A 436 48.07 -29.44 5.71
N VAL A 437 49.08 -29.55 4.84
CA VAL A 437 49.53 -28.44 3.98
C VAL A 437 48.42 -28.01 3.02
N LYS A 438 47.81 -28.97 2.31
CA LYS A 438 46.73 -28.71 1.36
C LYS A 438 45.45 -28.20 2.04
N PHE A 439 45.19 -28.64 3.27
CA PHE A 439 44.10 -28.13 4.10
C PHE A 439 44.34 -26.66 4.47
N ASN A 440 45.55 -26.33 4.92
CA ASN A 440 45.92 -24.97 5.29
C ASN A 440 45.88 -24.02 4.08
N ASP A 441 46.38 -24.45 2.93
CA ASP A 441 46.35 -23.67 1.68
C ASP A 441 44.90 -23.38 1.25
N ARG A 442 44.03 -24.41 1.22
CA ARG A 442 42.61 -24.24 0.87
C ARG A 442 41.87 -23.35 1.88
N SER A 443 42.17 -23.46 3.16
CA SER A 443 41.57 -22.59 4.19
C SER A 443 42.02 -21.15 4.02
N ASN A 444 43.28 -20.92 3.63
CA ASN A 444 43.78 -19.58 3.34
C ASN A 444 43.17 -19.01 2.06
N ASP A 445 42.99 -19.81 1.02
CA ASP A 445 42.30 -19.42 -0.22
C ASP A 445 40.86 -18.97 0.05
N LEU A 446 40.12 -19.71 0.90
CA LEU A 446 38.79 -19.29 1.35
C LEU A 446 38.83 -17.98 2.13
N GLY A 447 39.87 -17.75 2.94
CA GLY A 447 40.09 -16.47 3.60
C GLY A 447 40.34 -15.30 2.63
N VAL A 448 41.01 -15.57 1.50
CA VAL A 448 41.19 -14.58 0.41
C VAL A 448 39.86 -14.29 -0.27
N ASP A 449 39.05 -15.32 -0.56
CA ASP A 449 37.71 -15.17 -1.14
C ASP A 449 36.79 -14.34 -0.22
N GLN A 450 36.83 -14.60 1.10
CA GLN A 450 36.07 -13.85 2.10
C GLN A 450 36.51 -12.38 2.18
N LYS A 451 37.82 -12.11 2.07
CA LYS A 451 38.36 -10.74 2.01
C LYS A 451 37.87 -9.99 0.77
N LEU A 452 37.91 -10.64 -0.39
CA LEU A 452 37.51 -10.05 -1.66
C LEU A 452 36.03 -9.66 -1.65
N LEU A 453 35.18 -10.55 -1.10
CA LEU A 453 33.76 -10.29 -0.90
C LEU A 453 33.53 -9.11 0.05
N ARG A 454 34.26 -9.07 1.18
CA ARG A 454 34.17 -7.97 2.16
C ARG A 454 34.53 -6.62 1.54
N LEU A 455 35.63 -6.53 0.78
CA LEU A 455 36.06 -5.29 0.12
C LEU A 455 35.02 -4.81 -0.89
N ARG A 456 34.42 -5.72 -1.67
CA ARG A 456 33.35 -5.39 -2.61
C ARG A 456 32.16 -4.69 -1.94
N TYR A 457 31.77 -5.15 -0.75
CA TYR A 457 30.71 -4.52 0.03
C TYR A 457 31.19 -3.27 0.79
N GLY A 458 32.47 -3.20 1.16
CA GLY A 458 33.11 -2.06 1.83
C GLY A 458 33.13 -0.78 1.00
N LYS A 459 33.26 -0.89 -0.33
CA LYS A 459 33.19 0.24 -1.27
C LYS A 459 31.92 1.10 -1.09
N PHE A 460 30.78 0.47 -0.79
CA PHE A 460 29.50 1.16 -0.59
C PHE A 460 29.39 1.94 0.73
N LEU A 461 30.32 1.71 1.67
CA LEU A 461 30.39 2.41 2.95
C LEU A 461 31.27 3.67 2.87
N GLY A 462 32.07 3.83 1.80
CA GLY A 462 32.98 4.97 1.60
C GLY A 462 34.18 4.99 2.55
N GLU A 463 34.42 3.91 3.30
CA GLU A 463 35.49 3.81 4.32
C GLU A 463 36.88 3.44 3.73
N GLU A 464 37.08 3.43 2.40
CA GLU A 464 38.36 3.01 1.77
C GLU A 464 39.50 4.05 1.86
N SER A 465 39.32 5.15 2.59
CA SER A 465 40.36 6.19 2.76
C SER A 465 41.24 6.03 4.01
N GLU A 466 40.99 5.05 4.88
CA GLU A 466 41.70 4.97 6.19
C GLU A 466 42.76 3.85 6.30
N SER A 467 43.09 3.14 5.23
CA SER A 467 44.17 2.14 5.26
C SER A 467 45.35 2.51 4.36
N ASP A 468 45.85 3.73 4.47
CA ASP A 468 47.19 4.10 3.99
C ASP A 468 48.23 3.82 5.08
N ILE A 469 48.90 2.68 4.97
CA ILE A 469 50.17 2.42 5.66
C ILE A 469 51.28 2.39 4.60
N ASN A 470 52.12 3.42 4.65
CA ASN A 470 53.37 3.69 3.92
C ASN A 470 53.31 4.01 2.40
N PRO A 471 53.72 5.22 1.98
CA PRO A 471 54.11 5.49 0.61
C PRO A 471 55.60 5.15 0.45
N ALA A 472 55.89 4.12 -0.35
CA ALA A 472 57.23 3.95 -0.91
C ALA A 472 57.10 4.08 -2.44
N ASP A 473 57.75 5.11 -2.97
CA ASP A 473 57.91 5.38 -4.40
C ASP A 473 58.44 4.14 -5.14
N VAL A 474 57.66 3.60 -6.07
CA VAL A 474 58.18 2.80 -7.18
C VAL A 474 57.42 3.17 -8.45
N LYS A 475 58.06 3.99 -9.29
CA LYS A 475 57.77 4.06 -10.71
C LYS A 475 58.39 2.83 -11.35
N ASP A 476 57.57 1.83 -11.70
CA ASP A 476 57.83 0.94 -12.83
C ASP A 476 56.55 0.17 -13.20
N ASP A 477 56.30 0.09 -14.50
CA ASP A 477 55.09 -0.41 -15.14
C ASP A 477 55.13 -1.97 -15.21
N PRO A 478 54.33 -2.74 -14.43
CA PRO A 478 54.59 -4.16 -14.19
C PRO A 478 53.77 -5.10 -15.10
N VAL A 479 53.43 -4.69 -16.32
CA VAL A 479 52.54 -5.48 -17.21
C VAL A 479 53.30 -6.53 -18.04
N GLY A 480 54.61 -6.66 -17.85
CA GLY A 480 55.45 -7.64 -18.58
C GLY A 480 55.81 -8.91 -17.81
N ASP A 481 55.55 -9.02 -16.50
CA ASP A 481 56.19 -10.06 -15.68
C ASP A 481 55.27 -11.27 -15.40
N ILE A 482 55.74 -12.47 -15.79
CA ILE A 482 55.01 -13.75 -15.76
C ILE A 482 54.72 -14.19 -14.32
N LYS A 483 55.47 -13.66 -13.33
CA LYS A 483 55.30 -13.95 -11.90
C LYS A 483 54.07 -13.29 -11.25
N ASN A 484 53.38 -12.38 -11.95
CA ASN A 484 52.22 -11.65 -11.42
C ASN A 484 50.85 -12.16 -11.91
N TYR A 485 50.81 -13.26 -12.65
CA TYR A 485 49.56 -13.95 -13.00
C TYR A 485 48.89 -14.50 -11.73
N GLY A 486 47.82 -13.85 -11.27
CA GLY A 486 47.04 -14.24 -10.08
C GLY A 486 47.16 -13.31 -8.88
N ASN A 487 47.93 -12.21 -8.97
CA ASN A 487 48.06 -11.27 -7.88
C ASN A 487 46.89 -10.27 -7.85
N ALA A 488 45.90 -10.53 -7.00
CA ALA A 488 44.65 -9.77 -6.90
C ALA A 488 44.86 -8.26 -6.59
N ALA A 489 45.97 -7.89 -5.96
CA ALA A 489 46.30 -6.48 -5.67
C ALA A 489 46.56 -5.66 -6.94
N VAL A 490 47.24 -6.23 -7.93
CA VAL A 490 47.60 -5.56 -9.20
C VAL A 490 46.38 -5.43 -10.13
N ILE A 491 45.45 -6.39 -10.06
CA ILE A 491 44.20 -6.37 -10.83
C ILE A 491 43.20 -5.38 -10.24
N LEU A 492 43.17 -5.26 -8.91
CA LEU A 492 42.32 -4.29 -8.21
C LEU A 492 42.74 -2.86 -8.55
N ASP A 493 44.05 -2.56 -8.47
CA ASP A 493 44.60 -1.21 -8.69
C ASP A 493 44.25 -0.65 -10.08
N LYS A 494 44.33 -1.48 -11.13
CA LYS A 494 44.00 -1.11 -12.51
C LYS A 494 42.51 -0.86 -12.80
N TYR A 495 41.61 -1.27 -11.89
CA TYR A 495 40.16 -1.10 -12.03
C TYR A 495 39.56 -0.14 -10.99
N THR A 496 40.40 0.38 -10.09
CA THR A 496 40.06 1.41 -9.11
C THR A 496 40.58 2.79 -9.49
N ASP A 497 40.87 3.06 -10.77
CA ASP A 497 41.23 4.41 -11.24
C ASP A 497 40.27 5.45 -10.62
N LYS A 498 40.86 6.23 -9.71
CA LYS A 498 40.19 7.16 -8.80
C LYS A 498 39.70 8.36 -9.59
N HIS A 499 38.41 8.41 -9.85
CA HIS A 499 37.69 9.67 -9.99
C HIS A 499 36.51 9.68 -9.01
N ASP A 500 36.40 10.77 -8.26
CA ASP A 500 35.49 11.04 -7.14
C ASP A 500 34.12 10.33 -7.20
N ASN A 501 33.95 9.26 -6.40
CA ASN A 501 32.64 8.62 -6.19
C ASN A 501 32.13 8.90 -4.76
N ALA A 502 32.20 10.15 -4.32
CA ALA A 502 31.58 10.57 -3.06
C ALA A 502 30.03 10.46 -3.09
N GLU A 503 29.43 10.29 -4.27
CA GLU A 503 27.97 10.16 -4.45
C GLU A 503 27.42 8.78 -4.04
N ASP A 504 28.17 7.69 -4.21
CA ASP A 504 27.69 6.32 -3.92
C ASP A 504 27.40 6.11 -2.42
N ALA A 505 28.15 6.78 -1.54
CA ALA A 505 27.95 6.71 -0.10
C ALA A 505 26.68 7.43 0.38
N GLN A 506 26.03 8.27 -0.44
CA GLN A 506 24.80 9.00 -0.05
C GLN A 506 23.50 8.20 -0.27
N PHE A 507 23.56 7.04 -0.95
CA PHE A 507 22.36 6.27 -1.33
C PHE A 507 21.72 5.45 -0.20
N PHE A 508 22.46 5.11 0.86
CA PHE A 508 21.96 4.25 1.93
C PHE A 508 21.52 5.04 3.17
N ASP A 509 20.35 4.67 3.70
CA ASP A 509 19.86 5.09 5.02
C ASP A 509 20.92 4.79 6.10
N PRO A 510 21.16 5.69 7.08
CA PRO A 510 21.98 5.42 8.27
C PRO A 510 21.74 4.04 8.94
N GLU A 511 20.52 3.53 8.97
CA GLU A 511 20.22 2.21 9.52
C GLU A 511 20.83 1.07 8.67
N LEU A 512 20.72 1.18 7.34
CA LEU A 512 21.29 0.22 6.39
C LEU A 512 22.83 0.23 6.44
N LYS A 513 23.45 1.41 6.58
CA LYS A 513 24.90 1.53 6.76
C LYS A 513 25.40 0.84 8.02
N LYS A 514 24.70 1.03 9.14
CA LYS A 514 25.02 0.36 10.42
C LYS A 514 24.94 -1.16 10.28
N GLN A 515 23.92 -1.65 9.58
CA GLN A 515 23.73 -3.07 9.34
C GLN A 515 24.79 -3.65 8.40
N LEU A 516 25.15 -2.94 7.33
CA LEU A 516 26.24 -3.31 6.43
C LEU A 516 27.59 -3.39 7.18
N LYS A 517 27.87 -2.43 8.06
CA LYS A 517 29.07 -2.43 8.91
C LYS A 517 29.11 -3.64 9.86
N ALA A 518 27.96 -4.03 10.42
CA ALA A 518 27.86 -5.24 11.23
C ALA A 518 28.14 -6.50 10.39
N THR A 519 27.62 -6.57 9.17
CA THR A 519 27.92 -7.67 8.23
C THR A 519 29.41 -7.77 7.92
N LEU A 520 30.06 -6.66 7.56
CA LEU A 520 31.50 -6.62 7.26
C LEU A 520 32.36 -7.03 8.46
N THR A 521 31.90 -6.72 9.68
CA THR A 521 32.58 -7.13 10.92
C THR A 521 32.54 -8.65 11.11
N GLU A 522 31.39 -9.29 10.85
CA GLU A 522 31.29 -10.75 10.93
C GLU A 522 32.07 -11.44 9.80
N MET A 523 32.08 -10.87 8.58
CA MET A 523 32.93 -11.35 7.48
C MET A 523 34.43 -11.27 7.82
N TRP A 524 34.86 -10.21 8.51
CA TRP A 524 36.25 -10.10 8.95
C TRP A 524 36.63 -11.13 10.01
N LYS A 525 35.72 -11.45 10.93
CA LYS A 525 35.94 -12.54 11.91
C LYS A 525 36.03 -13.91 11.22
N ALA A 526 35.18 -14.16 10.22
CA ALA A 526 35.26 -15.36 9.39
C ALA A 526 36.62 -15.43 8.65
N GLU A 527 37.02 -14.34 7.98
CA GLU A 527 38.32 -14.20 7.31
C GLU A 527 39.48 -14.54 8.26
N LEU A 528 39.45 -14.01 9.49
CA LEU A 528 40.48 -14.27 10.49
C LEU A 528 40.57 -15.76 10.85
N GLN A 529 39.43 -16.42 11.12
CA GLN A 529 39.43 -17.84 11.47
C GLN A 529 39.88 -18.75 10.32
N LEU A 530 39.52 -18.40 9.08
CA LEU A 530 39.97 -19.10 7.88
C LEU A 530 41.49 -18.98 7.68
N ARG A 531 42.07 -17.79 7.94
CA ARG A 531 43.53 -17.58 7.92
C ARG A 531 44.27 -18.27 9.06
N LEU A 532 43.60 -18.50 10.19
CA LEU A 532 44.12 -19.28 11.32
C LEU A 532 43.96 -20.81 11.13
N TYR A 533 43.54 -21.25 9.94
CA TYR A 533 43.30 -22.66 9.59
C TYR A 533 42.23 -23.33 10.47
N LYS A 534 41.24 -22.55 10.93
CA LYS A 534 40.12 -23.00 11.76
C LYS A 534 38.77 -22.80 11.04
N PRO A 535 38.50 -23.50 9.93
CA PRO A 535 37.24 -23.35 9.19
C PRO A 535 36.00 -23.72 10.01
N GLN A 536 36.12 -24.63 10.99
CA GLN A 536 35.01 -24.98 11.89
C GLN A 536 34.53 -23.79 12.73
N ASP A 537 35.47 -22.95 13.18
CA ASP A 537 35.19 -21.75 13.98
C ASP A 537 34.78 -20.56 13.09
N ALA A 538 35.04 -20.63 11.78
CA ALA A 538 34.62 -19.63 10.80
C ALA A 538 33.12 -19.74 10.44
N LEU A 539 32.61 -20.97 10.30
CA LEU A 539 31.22 -21.24 9.86
C LEU A 539 30.14 -20.41 10.59
N PRO A 540 30.13 -20.28 11.93
CA PRO A 540 29.11 -19.49 12.63
C PRO A 540 29.13 -18.01 12.21
N PHE A 541 30.31 -17.46 11.93
CA PHE A 541 30.47 -16.08 11.47
C PHE A 541 30.04 -15.92 10.01
N GLU A 542 30.37 -16.88 9.14
CA GLU A 542 29.92 -16.89 7.75
C GLU A 542 28.39 -16.97 7.65
N TYR A 543 27.73 -17.87 8.39
CA TYR A 543 26.27 -17.94 8.42
C TYR A 543 25.62 -16.66 8.97
N LYS A 544 26.25 -16.02 9.96
CA LYS A 544 25.77 -14.76 10.53
C LYS A 544 25.94 -13.61 9.54
N ALA A 545 27.06 -13.55 8.82
CA ALA A 545 27.28 -12.61 7.73
C ALA A 545 26.25 -12.80 6.61
N LEU A 546 26.00 -14.05 6.21
CA LEU A 546 24.97 -14.40 5.22
C LEU A 546 23.57 -13.94 5.65
N ARG A 547 23.21 -14.13 6.93
CA ARG A 547 21.93 -13.68 7.48
C ARG A 547 21.80 -12.15 7.41
N LEU A 548 22.84 -11.42 7.82
CA LEU A 548 22.82 -9.97 7.81
C LEU A 548 22.78 -9.39 6.39
N LEU A 549 23.48 -10.02 5.43
CA LEU A 549 23.37 -9.67 4.00
C LEU A 549 21.95 -9.85 3.46
N LYS A 550 21.28 -10.96 3.81
CA LYS A 550 19.90 -11.22 3.38
C LYS A 550 18.92 -10.19 3.93
N ASP A 551 19.03 -9.87 5.23
CA ASP A 551 18.15 -8.87 5.85
C ASP A 551 18.37 -7.48 5.24
N LEU A 552 19.62 -7.12 4.93
CA LEU A 552 19.93 -5.89 4.18
C LEU A 552 19.27 -5.88 2.79
N GLN A 553 19.35 -6.99 2.05
CA GLN A 553 18.74 -7.12 0.72
C GLN A 553 17.20 -7.08 0.77
N GLN A 554 16.60 -7.60 1.84
CA GLN A 554 15.15 -7.53 2.03
C GLN A 554 14.69 -6.13 2.39
N LYS A 555 15.42 -5.43 3.28
CA LYS A 555 15.11 -4.03 3.63
C LYS A 555 15.29 -3.07 2.47
N SER A 556 16.20 -3.34 1.53
CA SER A 556 16.34 -2.54 0.31
C SER A 556 15.25 -2.80 -0.74
N ARG A 557 14.45 -3.87 -0.60
CA ARG A 557 13.30 -4.12 -1.47
C ARG A 557 12.13 -3.25 -1.00
N MET A 558 11.79 -2.24 -1.79
CA MET A 558 10.53 -1.51 -1.65
C MET A 558 9.37 -2.42 -2.06
N TYR A 559 8.76 -3.10 -1.09
CA TYR A 559 7.52 -3.83 -1.32
C TYR A 559 6.37 -2.82 -1.50
N VAL A 560 5.92 -2.61 -2.73
CA VAL A 560 4.57 -2.11 -2.95
C VAL A 560 3.65 -3.24 -2.52
N ALA A 561 3.00 -3.09 -1.36
CA ALA A 561 2.01 -4.05 -0.90
C ALA A 561 1.00 -4.28 -2.02
N LYS A 562 0.89 -5.52 -2.53
CA LYS A 562 -0.27 -5.95 -3.30
C LYS A 562 -1.43 -5.93 -2.31
N THR A 563 -2.12 -4.79 -2.22
CA THR A 563 -3.41 -4.72 -1.55
C THR A 563 -4.28 -5.77 -2.22
N SER A 564 -4.65 -6.81 -1.48
CA SER A 564 -5.66 -7.76 -1.90
C SER A 564 -6.93 -6.98 -2.19
N TYR A 565 -7.13 -6.65 -3.46
CA TYR A 565 -8.34 -5.98 -3.92
C TYR A 565 -9.48 -6.98 -3.74
N ASN A 566 -10.26 -6.79 -2.68
CA ASN A 566 -11.51 -7.50 -2.47
C ASN A 566 -12.62 -6.61 -3.03
N PRO A 567 -12.98 -6.72 -4.32
CA PRO A 567 -14.04 -5.89 -4.87
C PRO A 567 -15.33 -6.12 -4.09
N PRO A 568 -16.07 -5.07 -3.72
CA PRO A 568 -17.41 -5.24 -3.18
C PRO A 568 -18.27 -6.02 -4.18
N ALA A 569 -19.16 -6.88 -3.68
CA ALA A 569 -20.05 -7.69 -4.51
C ALA A 569 -20.79 -6.82 -5.53
N LEU A 570 -20.74 -7.23 -6.80
CA LEU A 570 -21.37 -6.51 -7.91
C LEU A 570 -22.87 -6.42 -7.67
N LYS A 571 -23.37 -5.20 -7.41
CA LYS A 571 -24.80 -4.92 -7.36
C LYS A 571 -25.37 -5.01 -8.78
N LEU A 572 -25.95 -6.16 -9.13
CA LEU A 572 -26.50 -6.43 -10.47
C LEU A 572 -27.50 -5.35 -10.93
N GLU A 573 -28.28 -4.82 -9.98
CA GLU A 573 -29.23 -3.71 -10.17
C GLU A 573 -28.60 -2.39 -10.66
N LYS A 574 -27.29 -2.18 -10.45
CA LYS A 574 -26.57 -0.98 -10.90
C LYS A 574 -25.75 -1.20 -12.16
N ARG A 575 -25.74 -2.42 -12.72
CA ARG A 575 -24.99 -2.74 -13.93
C ARG A 575 -25.55 -1.92 -15.11
N LEU A 576 -24.67 -1.23 -15.85
CA LEU A 576 -25.00 -0.34 -16.99
C LEU A 576 -25.76 0.96 -16.64
N SER A 577 -25.95 1.29 -15.36
CA SER A 577 -26.60 2.54 -14.92
C SER A 577 -25.64 3.71 -14.63
N GLY A 578 -24.34 3.50 -14.81
CA GLY A 578 -23.31 4.50 -14.52
C GLY A 578 -23.21 5.55 -15.61
N ASP A 579 -23.24 6.82 -15.22
CA ASP A 579 -22.95 7.95 -16.11
C ASP A 579 -21.45 8.00 -16.44
N LEU A 580 -21.10 7.83 -17.71
CA LEU A 580 -19.73 7.84 -18.22
C LEU A 580 -19.19 9.25 -18.43
N SER A 581 -20.01 10.30 -18.25
CA SER A 581 -19.66 11.70 -18.53
C SER A 581 -18.42 12.21 -17.78
N LYS A 582 -18.07 11.59 -16.64
CA LYS A 582 -16.92 11.96 -15.79
C LYS A 582 -15.73 11.01 -15.87
N ILE A 583 -15.81 9.94 -16.66
CA ILE A 583 -14.72 8.96 -16.79
C ILE A 583 -13.84 9.39 -17.96
N ASN A 584 -12.79 10.15 -17.66
CA ASN A 584 -11.69 10.34 -18.60
C ASN A 584 -10.95 9.01 -18.74
N GLN A 585 -11.07 8.37 -19.92
CA GLN A 585 -10.23 7.22 -20.24
C GLN A 585 -8.76 7.65 -20.14
N PRO A 586 -7.90 6.92 -19.43
CA PRO A 586 -6.48 7.21 -19.43
C PRO A 586 -5.96 6.94 -20.84
N ILE A 587 -5.85 7.99 -21.64
CA ILE A 587 -5.11 7.94 -22.89
C ILE A 587 -3.65 7.85 -22.46
N ASN A 588 -3.11 6.64 -22.44
CA ASN A 588 -1.68 6.42 -22.36
C ASN A 588 -1.05 7.01 -23.62
N LYS A 589 -0.71 8.30 -23.58
CA LYS A 589 0.19 8.92 -24.55
C LYS A 589 1.59 8.44 -24.22
N SER A 590 2.00 7.36 -24.87
CA SER A 590 3.41 7.03 -24.98
C SER A 590 4.03 8.07 -25.91
N ASP A 591 4.67 9.10 -25.36
CA ASP A 591 5.59 9.94 -26.14
C ASP A 591 6.81 9.09 -26.48
N VAL A 592 6.66 8.27 -27.52
CA VAL A 592 7.80 7.63 -28.18
C VAL A 592 8.56 8.78 -28.81
N LYS A 593 9.63 9.24 -28.14
CA LYS A 593 10.63 10.09 -28.80
C LYS A 593 11.04 9.34 -30.08
N PRO A 594 10.81 9.91 -31.28
CA PRO A 594 11.23 9.24 -32.50
C PRO A 594 12.73 8.99 -32.36
N GLY A 595 13.14 7.73 -32.54
CA GLY A 595 14.56 7.40 -32.55
C GLY A 595 15.29 8.31 -33.54
N THR A 596 16.52 8.69 -33.22
CA THR A 596 17.37 9.53 -34.08
C THR A 596 17.30 9.07 -35.54
N ASP A 597 16.89 9.97 -36.43
CA ASP A 597 16.73 9.68 -37.86
C ASP A 597 18.09 9.33 -38.47
N GLN A 598 18.33 8.03 -38.68
CA GLN A 598 19.60 7.50 -39.16
C GLN A 598 20.01 8.06 -40.55
N TYR A 599 19.06 8.67 -41.27
CA TYR A 599 19.25 9.23 -42.62
C TYR A 599 19.23 10.76 -42.66
N GLU A 600 19.24 11.45 -41.51
CA GLU A 600 19.18 12.92 -41.44
C GLU A 600 20.31 13.59 -42.22
N ASN A 601 21.54 13.05 -42.13
CA ASN A 601 22.70 13.57 -42.84
C ASN A 601 22.58 13.42 -44.36
N LEU A 602 21.97 12.33 -44.84
CA LEU A 602 21.70 12.12 -46.27
C LEU A 602 20.64 13.09 -46.80
N LYS A 603 19.60 13.39 -46.00
CA LYS A 603 18.59 14.39 -46.35
C LYS A 603 19.19 15.80 -46.44
N LYS A 604 19.99 16.18 -45.44
CA LYS A 604 20.73 17.47 -45.43
C LYS A 604 21.70 17.56 -46.62
N ALA A 605 22.38 16.47 -46.97
CA ALA A 605 23.27 16.42 -48.13
C ALA A 605 22.53 16.67 -49.46
N VAL A 606 21.30 16.18 -49.65
CA VAL A 606 20.51 16.49 -50.85
C VAL A 606 20.21 17.99 -50.94
N GLN A 607 19.89 18.63 -49.82
CA GLN A 607 19.63 20.08 -49.79
C GLN A 607 20.88 20.88 -50.18
N VAL A 608 22.06 20.49 -49.66
CA VAL A 608 23.34 21.10 -50.02
C VAL A 608 23.66 20.88 -51.50
N LEU A 609 23.49 19.66 -52.02
CA LEU A 609 23.72 19.35 -53.44
C LEU A 609 22.78 20.14 -54.37
N ALA A 610 21.54 20.37 -53.96
CA ALA A 610 20.60 21.21 -54.70
C ALA A 610 21.02 22.69 -54.71
N GLN A 611 21.54 23.21 -53.60
CA GLN A 611 22.08 24.57 -53.53
C GLN A 611 23.33 24.73 -54.40
N LEU A 612 24.21 23.73 -54.43
CA LEU A 612 25.43 23.71 -55.25
C LEU A 612 25.16 23.71 -56.77
N LYS A 613 23.95 23.31 -57.20
CA LYS A 613 23.52 23.46 -58.61
C LYS A 613 23.22 24.91 -59.00
N VAL A 614 22.76 25.72 -58.04
CA VAL A 614 22.33 27.11 -58.26
C VAL A 614 23.48 28.08 -58.00
N ALA A 615 24.30 27.83 -56.98
CA ALA A 615 25.48 28.62 -56.66
C ALA A 615 26.67 27.69 -56.31
N PRO A 616 27.75 27.68 -57.09
CA PRO A 616 28.90 26.78 -56.89
C PRO A 616 29.85 27.30 -55.79
N LYS A 617 29.31 27.78 -54.67
CA LYS A 617 30.07 28.20 -53.49
C LYS A 617 29.68 27.30 -52.32
N MET A 618 30.63 26.51 -51.85
CA MET A 618 30.45 25.57 -50.74
C MET A 618 30.95 26.21 -49.44
N THR A 619 30.14 26.17 -48.39
CA THR A 619 30.57 26.60 -47.05
C THR A 619 31.23 25.46 -46.28
N VAL A 620 31.96 25.76 -45.20
CA VAL A 620 32.58 24.74 -44.34
C VAL A 620 31.53 23.81 -43.70
N ALA A 621 30.33 24.33 -43.44
CA ALA A 621 29.21 23.53 -42.94
C ALA A 621 28.69 22.55 -44.00
N ASP A 622 28.60 22.99 -45.25
CA ASP A 622 28.19 22.16 -46.39
C ASP A 622 29.18 21.01 -46.63
N GLU A 623 30.48 21.32 -46.55
CA GLU A 623 31.55 20.32 -46.68
C GLU A 623 31.44 19.22 -45.61
N HIS A 624 31.19 19.62 -44.36
CA HIS A 624 31.03 18.69 -43.26
C HIS A 624 29.79 17.79 -43.43
N VAL A 625 28.65 18.34 -43.85
CA VAL A 625 27.42 17.58 -44.13
C VAL A 625 27.65 16.57 -45.27
N LEU A 626 28.33 16.98 -46.34
CA LEU A 626 28.67 16.12 -47.46
C LEU A 626 29.70 15.03 -47.05
N ALA A 627 30.67 15.34 -46.18
CA ALA A 627 31.64 14.36 -45.68
C ALA A 627 30.97 13.25 -44.85
N LEU A 628 30.03 13.62 -43.97
CA LEU A 628 29.25 12.66 -43.19
C LEU A 628 28.34 11.78 -44.07
N ALA A 629 27.68 12.38 -45.08
CA ALA A 629 26.90 11.63 -46.05
C ALA A 629 27.77 10.69 -46.91
N ASN A 630 29.00 11.08 -47.25
CA ASN A 630 29.96 10.26 -47.97
C ASN A 630 30.40 9.03 -47.15
N GLN A 631 30.56 9.17 -45.83
CA GLN A 631 30.84 8.03 -44.94
C GLN A 631 29.66 7.04 -44.90
N GLN A 632 28.42 7.55 -44.83
CA GLN A 632 27.21 6.72 -44.88
C GLN A 632 26.99 6.04 -46.25
N LEU A 633 27.30 6.71 -47.36
CA LEU A 633 27.28 6.10 -48.69
C LEU A 633 28.40 5.07 -48.86
N SER A 634 29.56 5.26 -48.20
CA SER A 634 30.68 4.31 -48.26
C SER A 634 30.35 2.97 -47.63
N SER A 635 29.60 2.95 -46.52
CA SER A 635 29.15 1.71 -45.91
C SER A 635 28.17 0.96 -46.83
N LYS A 636 27.26 1.68 -47.50
CA LYS A 636 26.34 1.09 -48.50
C LYS A 636 27.05 0.63 -49.77
N ALA A 637 28.06 1.35 -50.23
CA ALA A 637 28.88 0.98 -51.38
C ALA A 637 29.74 -0.27 -51.11
N SER A 638 30.19 -0.48 -49.87
CA SER A 638 30.87 -1.72 -49.47
C SER A 638 29.94 -2.93 -49.60
N ALA A 639 28.65 -2.77 -49.33
CA ALA A 639 27.67 -3.85 -49.44
C ALA A 639 27.14 -4.05 -50.87
N GLN A 640 27.01 -2.97 -51.66
CA GLN A 640 26.47 -2.99 -53.03
C GLN A 640 27.31 -2.13 -53.98
N PRO A 641 28.53 -2.59 -54.36
CA PRO A 641 29.48 -1.79 -55.13
C PRO A 641 28.96 -1.39 -56.51
N GLY A 642 28.25 -2.28 -57.21
CA GLY A 642 27.73 -2.00 -58.56
C GLY A 642 26.74 -0.82 -58.65
N SER A 643 26.03 -0.53 -57.55
CA SER A 643 24.99 0.50 -57.51
C SER A 643 25.47 1.86 -56.97
N TYR A 644 26.47 1.86 -56.08
CA TYR A 644 26.86 3.04 -55.29
C TYR A 644 28.30 3.52 -55.52
N LEU A 645 29.18 2.72 -56.14
CA LEU A 645 30.60 3.07 -56.29
C LEU A 645 30.83 4.27 -57.23
N SER A 646 30.06 4.35 -58.32
CA SER A 646 30.11 5.49 -59.25
C SER A 646 29.72 6.80 -58.57
N ALA A 647 28.66 6.78 -57.76
CA ALA A 647 28.19 7.92 -56.98
C ALA A 647 29.17 8.30 -55.85
N LEU A 648 29.77 7.33 -55.17
CA LEU A 648 30.80 7.59 -54.15
C LEU A 648 32.06 8.23 -54.74
N SER A 649 32.47 7.80 -55.94
CA SER A 649 33.57 8.44 -56.65
C SER A 649 33.24 9.90 -57.03
N ALA A 650 31.99 10.17 -57.41
CA ALA A 650 31.50 11.51 -57.71
C ALA A 650 31.45 12.39 -56.45
N MET A 651 30.99 11.84 -55.32
CA MET A 651 30.97 12.52 -54.02
C MET A 651 32.36 12.93 -53.55
N ARG A 652 33.36 12.04 -53.69
CA ARG A 652 34.76 12.35 -53.37
C ARG A 652 35.37 13.40 -54.30
N ARG A 653 34.97 13.46 -55.57
CA ARG A 653 35.39 14.53 -56.49
C ARG A 653 34.81 15.89 -56.09
N ILE A 654 33.56 15.92 -55.62
CA ILE A 654 32.91 17.14 -55.11
C ILE A 654 33.65 17.65 -53.86
N LEU A 655 33.96 16.77 -52.90
CA LEU A 655 34.66 17.12 -51.67
C LEU A 655 36.12 17.56 -51.89
N SER A 656 36.84 16.95 -52.84
CA SER A 656 38.26 17.24 -53.07
C SER A 656 38.54 18.54 -53.84
N LYS A 657 37.55 19.09 -54.56
CA LYS A 657 37.69 20.32 -55.38
C LYS A 657 36.46 21.23 -55.26
N PRO A 658 36.27 21.91 -54.10
CA PRO A 658 35.06 22.70 -53.80
C PRO A 658 34.74 23.82 -54.80
N GLY A 659 35.72 24.29 -55.60
CA GLY A 659 35.54 25.37 -56.57
C GLY A 659 35.40 24.94 -58.04
N LYS A 660 35.48 23.63 -58.37
CA LYS A 660 35.36 23.13 -59.76
C LYS A 660 34.54 21.83 -59.82
N ILE A 661 33.28 21.93 -59.43
CA ILE A 661 32.33 20.82 -59.44
C ILE A 661 31.90 20.52 -60.88
N LYS A 662 32.05 19.27 -61.34
CA LYS A 662 31.51 18.86 -62.65
C LYS A 662 29.99 18.74 -62.54
N PRO A 663 29.21 19.35 -63.46
CA PRO A 663 27.75 19.35 -63.37
C PRO A 663 27.13 17.94 -63.45
N GLY A 664 27.83 16.98 -64.04
CA GLY A 664 27.40 15.57 -64.10
C GLY A 664 27.61 14.76 -62.82
N ASP A 665 28.42 15.25 -61.87
CA ASP A 665 28.73 14.51 -60.62
C ASP A 665 27.59 14.64 -59.58
N ILE A 666 26.94 15.80 -59.50
CA ILE A 666 25.81 16.06 -58.59
C ILE A 666 24.63 15.10 -58.81
N PRO A 667 24.07 14.93 -60.02
CA PRO A 667 22.92 14.05 -60.24
C PRO A 667 23.24 12.57 -60.01
N LEU A 668 24.50 12.14 -60.13
CA LEU A 668 24.91 10.77 -59.80
C LEU A 668 24.85 10.52 -58.29
N VAL A 669 25.28 11.49 -57.49
CA VAL A 669 25.19 11.43 -56.02
C VAL A 669 23.74 11.49 -55.55
N GLU A 670 22.94 12.40 -56.09
CA GLU A 670 21.52 12.52 -55.72
C GLU A 670 20.73 11.23 -56.00
N ARG A 671 20.95 10.60 -57.17
CA ARG A 671 20.30 9.32 -57.49
C ARG A 671 20.68 8.20 -56.53
N ALA A 672 21.94 8.18 -56.07
CA ALA A 672 22.39 7.22 -55.07
C ALA A 672 21.76 7.50 -53.70
N ILE A 673 21.73 8.77 -53.26
CA ILE A 673 21.09 9.14 -52.00
C ILE A 673 19.59 8.82 -52.05
N GLN A 674 18.90 9.12 -53.15
CA GLN A 674 17.48 8.81 -53.32
C GLN A 674 17.20 7.30 -53.31
N LYS A 675 18.10 6.48 -53.87
CA LYS A 675 18.00 5.02 -53.75
C LYS A 675 18.24 4.50 -52.33
N THR A 676 19.06 5.20 -51.53
CA THR A 676 19.26 4.84 -50.11
C THR A 676 18.11 5.29 -49.20
N LEU A 677 17.40 6.35 -49.56
CA LEU A 677 16.21 6.83 -48.85
C LEU A 677 15.00 5.99 -49.29
N ILE A 678 14.69 4.93 -48.53
CA ILE A 678 13.49 4.09 -48.75
C ILE A 678 12.23 4.98 -48.65
N PRO A 679 11.17 4.78 -49.48
CA PRO A 679 9.92 5.49 -49.29
C PRO A 679 9.36 5.23 -47.88
N VAL A 680 8.93 6.30 -47.21
CA VAL A 680 8.26 6.22 -45.92
C VAL A 680 7.08 5.27 -46.05
N ASP A 681 7.08 4.18 -45.25
CA ASP A 681 5.92 3.30 -45.14
C ASP A 681 4.70 4.17 -44.85
N ARG A 682 3.67 4.01 -45.70
CA ARG A 682 2.42 4.77 -45.59
C ARG A 682 1.91 4.60 -44.16
N MET A 683 1.52 5.71 -43.55
CA MET A 683 0.91 5.73 -42.22
C MET A 683 -0.12 4.60 -42.09
N PRO A 684 -0.20 3.91 -40.93
CA PRO A 684 -1.24 2.92 -40.71
C PRO A 684 -2.59 3.63 -40.88
N VAL A 685 -3.25 3.37 -42.01
CA VAL A 685 -4.65 3.73 -42.19
C VAL A 685 -5.42 2.81 -41.25
N ALA A 686 -6.30 3.40 -40.44
CA ALA A 686 -7.19 2.64 -39.57
C ALA A 686 -7.78 1.49 -40.36
N THR A 687 -7.51 0.26 -39.92
CA THR A 687 -8.22 -0.92 -40.40
C THR A 687 -9.69 -0.59 -40.24
N GLN A 688 -10.41 -0.43 -41.35
CA GLN A 688 -11.86 -0.34 -41.28
C GLN A 688 -12.32 -1.57 -40.51
N SER A 689 -12.92 -1.36 -39.34
CA SER A 689 -13.57 -2.44 -38.62
C SER A 689 -14.43 -3.20 -39.62
N PRO A 690 -14.37 -4.55 -39.67
CA PRO A 690 -15.23 -5.30 -40.56
C PRO A 690 -16.65 -4.80 -40.35
N ALA A 691 -17.29 -4.35 -41.43
CA ALA A 691 -18.64 -3.82 -41.37
C ALA A 691 -19.49 -4.84 -40.61
N ASP A 692 -20.08 -4.42 -39.49
CA ASP A 692 -21.00 -5.27 -38.74
C ASP A 692 -22.04 -5.80 -39.73
N LEU A 693 -22.01 -7.11 -39.98
CA LEU A 693 -22.83 -7.83 -40.96
C LEU A 693 -24.32 -7.87 -40.55
N GLY A 694 -24.80 -6.84 -39.85
CA GLY A 694 -26.12 -6.78 -39.24
C GLY A 694 -26.27 -7.68 -38.00
N LEU A 695 -25.19 -8.27 -37.49
CA LEU A 695 -25.22 -9.20 -36.36
C LEU A 695 -25.59 -8.47 -35.06
N SER A 696 -25.09 -7.25 -34.85
CA SER A 696 -25.50 -6.47 -33.68
C SER A 696 -26.98 -6.07 -33.72
N GLN A 697 -27.51 -5.76 -34.92
CA GLN A 697 -28.92 -5.44 -35.12
C GLN A 697 -29.82 -6.68 -34.96
N GLN A 698 -29.37 -7.85 -35.42
CA GLN A 698 -30.07 -9.12 -35.22
C GLN A 698 -30.10 -9.51 -33.74
N TYR A 699 -28.98 -9.33 -33.03
CA TYR A 699 -28.90 -9.54 -31.59
C TYR A 699 -29.86 -8.60 -30.85
N TYR A 700 -29.87 -7.31 -31.19
CA TYR A 700 -30.76 -6.33 -30.57
C TYR A 700 -32.25 -6.62 -30.85
N LYS A 701 -32.61 -7.04 -32.07
CA LYS A 701 -33.98 -7.47 -32.41
C LYS A 701 -34.40 -8.72 -31.65
N ASN A 702 -33.50 -9.69 -31.46
CA ASN A 702 -33.80 -10.91 -30.70
C ASN A 702 -33.92 -10.61 -29.19
N LEU A 703 -33.13 -9.69 -28.66
CA LEU A 703 -33.19 -9.27 -27.27
C LEU A 703 -34.51 -8.55 -26.95
N ASN A 704 -35.00 -7.70 -27.86
CA ASN A 704 -36.33 -7.08 -27.74
C ASN A 704 -37.51 -8.07 -27.91
N ARG A 705 -37.30 -9.20 -28.58
CA ARG A 705 -38.29 -10.29 -28.66
C ARG A 705 -38.37 -11.14 -27.39
N LEU A 706 -37.29 -11.19 -26.61
CA LEU A 706 -37.24 -11.91 -25.32
C LEU A 706 -37.81 -11.09 -24.16
N ASN A 707 -37.95 -9.77 -24.33
CA ASN A 707 -38.53 -8.85 -23.33
C ASN A 707 -40.02 -8.50 -23.62
N ARG A 708 -40.68 -9.25 -24.50
CA ARG A 708 -42.14 -9.35 -24.61
C ARG A 708 -42.54 -10.77 -24.27
#